data_AF-A0A4S2L5M0-F1
#
_entry.id   AF-A0A4S2L5M0-F1
#
_cell.length_a   1.000
_cell.length_b   1.000
_cell.length_c   1.000
_cell.angle_alpha   90.00
_cell.angle_beta   90.00
_cell.angle_gamma   90.00
#
_symmetry.space_group_name_H-M   'P 1'
#
loop_
_entity.id
_entity.type
_entity.pdbx_description
1 polymer ?
#
loop_
_entity_poly.entity_id
_entity_poly.type
_entity_poly.pdbx_seq_one_letter_code
_entity_poly.pdbx_strand_id
1 'polypeptide(L)'
;MSINCTLSHPIALETPYNMICHKEITGLLFTTLIAVNLLGSAQSSGACDMPKETKIVIVGAGASGIAAASSLLKRGVSDFVILEANDRIGGRIYTKNFGENVVDLGAQWVHGESGNVVFDLASKHDLLSSDAFLFNSTKFEFATVNGEIIPVEESSAAMRIHRNNMAKIKPEDYKEVTGSYEDYLIRKYYEAFDENPFMNRTRVADYLAWIEKMENSIQCSDAWFDVSAKAMEEYWDCESDPTLNWKDRGYKTFLDLLMQNIPNGEERLPVMERIEFGKVVATINYSSGENVTVTTRDRCEYFTRHVIFTGSLGVLKEKHSTMFVPPLSQKKQRTIEGLNIGTTNKVFFEFPHRWWPEDKASFNFIWPEKVKEEFLQTYGQSSEWLCDVFTFYTVTYQPNLLCAWITGKNARHIETLSDVDVYDGLYLLLNKSFGEHYNIVKPTRMLRSKWYTDEHFRGSYTFHSMVFEQMNVKLRELAEPIMSGNKPIILFAGESTHDHHYSTVHGAVETGFREADRLINFERTCDRLDQLTIDNFDQALRIEIDASARRMERTRVVIVGAGIAGLAAAKTLEDAGFTDYLLLEAQDVVGGRIHSVPWGNGWIDCGAQFLHGDKSRLAQYCFNSDLLSNIQGTDGDGIFLRDDGTIMNESLVRKVDDLYVGGPEHLLFKYGYSSLTNLLVDNLNERKVRLATPVETIHWRDSVDSPNDSPIIVKTFEETQILTDAVIVTCSLGYLKENHRKMFQPLLPSRLSIAIEDLGFGTINKIFLDFGEPWWQKGVNGFQLLWRRDADHQSLPEWTKDLTGFDVLPTHPATLIVWVGGRGACIVDDLSEETIAQDCRNLLTRYLRCRNIPP
;
A
#
# COMPACT_ATOMS: atom_id res chain seq x y z
N MET A 1 22.04 33.35 -62.80
CA MET A 1 20.61 33.58 -62.51
C MET A 1 20.52 33.77 -61.01
N SER A 2 20.83 34.95 -60.44
CA SER A 2 20.36 36.31 -60.79
C SER A 2 18.86 36.40 -60.54
N ILE A 3 18.32 37.24 -59.65
CA ILE A 3 18.54 38.68 -59.38
C ILE A 3 18.77 38.88 -57.84
N ASN A 4 19.85 39.49 -57.35
CA ASN A 4 20.13 40.94 -57.11
C ASN A 4 19.14 41.62 -56.11
N CYS A 5 19.54 42.54 -55.20
CA CYS A 5 20.78 43.35 -55.12
C CYS A 5 21.09 43.89 -53.68
N THR A 6 22.38 44.01 -53.33
CA THR A 6 23.10 45.11 -52.57
C THR A 6 22.49 45.80 -51.33
N LEU A 7 23.20 46.20 -50.25
CA LEU A 7 24.63 46.31 -49.83
C LEU A 7 24.65 46.51 -48.27
N SER A 8 25.69 46.83 -47.45
CA SER A 8 27.13 47.22 -47.51
C SER A 8 27.82 46.99 -46.13
N HIS A 9 29.13 47.24 -45.99
CA HIS A 9 29.92 47.11 -44.74
C HIS A 9 30.76 48.41 -44.37
N PRO A 10 32.01 48.40 -43.83
CA PRO A 10 32.28 48.70 -42.40
C PRO A 10 33.50 49.64 -42.07
N ILE A 11 33.73 49.93 -40.78
CA ILE A 11 34.97 50.46 -40.14
C ILE A 11 34.95 49.95 -38.66
N ALA A 12 35.97 49.45 -37.91
CA ALA A 12 37.45 49.42 -37.89
C ALA A 12 38.14 50.56 -37.06
N LEU A 13 39.32 50.42 -36.42
CA LEU A 13 40.21 49.26 -36.16
C LEU A 13 40.07 48.82 -34.66
N GLU A 14 41.03 48.63 -33.72
CA GLU A 14 42.52 48.62 -33.64
C GLU A 14 43.01 47.82 -32.39
N THR A 15 44.33 47.63 -32.17
CA THR A 15 44.91 46.78 -31.08
C THR A 15 46.18 47.40 -30.40
N PRO A 16 47.16 46.67 -29.79
CA PRO A 16 47.29 46.50 -28.33
C PRO A 16 48.64 47.01 -27.72
N TYR A 17 48.82 46.97 -26.39
CA TYR A 17 50.14 47.04 -25.73
C TYR A 17 50.26 46.21 -24.43
N ASN A 18 51.45 46.20 -23.80
CA ASN A 18 52.04 45.04 -23.10
C ASN A 18 52.56 45.32 -21.67
N MET A 19 52.91 44.25 -20.94
CA MET A 19 53.96 44.11 -19.87
C MET A 19 53.73 44.48 -18.36
N ILE A 20 53.82 43.42 -17.53
CA ILE A 20 54.77 43.18 -16.39
C ILE A 20 54.59 43.85 -14.98
N CYS A 21 54.22 42.97 -14.02
CA CYS A 21 54.74 42.70 -12.66
C CYS A 21 54.83 43.68 -11.46
N HIS A 22 54.75 43.03 -10.26
CA HIS A 22 55.36 43.31 -8.94
C HIS A 22 54.65 44.14 -7.82
N LYS A 23 54.07 43.38 -6.87
CA LYS A 23 54.27 43.36 -5.39
C LYS A 23 54.38 44.66 -4.53
N GLU A 24 53.54 44.66 -3.47
CA GLU A 24 53.85 44.88 -2.02
C GLU A 24 53.79 46.25 -1.30
N ILE A 25 53.28 46.16 -0.04
CA ILE A 25 53.68 46.87 1.21
C ILE A 25 53.07 48.25 1.62
N THR A 26 52.18 48.20 2.64
CA THR A 26 51.88 49.21 3.73
C THR A 26 51.39 50.65 3.38
N GLY A 27 50.73 51.41 4.27
CA GLY A 27 50.14 51.11 5.59
C GLY A 27 49.83 52.36 6.47
N LEU A 28 48.93 52.18 7.46
CA LEU A 28 48.63 53.03 8.65
C LEU A 28 47.95 54.43 8.54
N LEU A 29 46.79 54.51 9.20
CA LEU A 29 46.29 55.58 10.12
C LEU A 29 46.19 57.06 9.70
N PHE A 30 44.96 57.59 9.74
CA PHE A 30 44.61 58.85 10.43
C PHE A 30 43.16 58.81 10.97
N THR A 31 42.81 59.68 11.93
CA THR A 31 41.57 59.59 12.74
C THR A 31 40.59 60.76 12.56
N THR A 32 39.30 60.47 12.79
CA THR A 32 38.22 61.38 13.22
C THR A 32 37.92 62.66 12.44
N LEU A 33 36.78 62.69 11.72
CA LEU A 33 35.55 63.32 12.24
C LEU A 33 34.28 62.81 11.52
N ILE A 34 33.09 63.18 11.99
CA ILE A 34 31.77 62.63 11.60
C ILE A 34 30.92 63.67 10.84
N ALA A 35 30.32 63.30 9.69
CA ALA A 35 29.01 63.82 9.23
C ALA A 35 28.43 63.08 7.99
N VAL A 36 27.52 62.13 8.23
CA VAL A 36 26.24 61.92 7.50
C VAL A 36 26.17 62.23 5.99
N ASN A 37 26.42 61.22 5.13
CA ASN A 37 25.39 60.57 4.29
C ASN A 37 26.00 59.61 3.26
N LEU A 38 26.09 58.32 3.57
CA LEU A 38 26.25 57.23 2.59
C LEU A 38 25.77 55.90 3.20
N LEU A 39 24.46 55.65 3.14
CA LEU A 39 23.91 54.30 3.35
C LEU A 39 24.10 53.50 2.06
N GLY A 40 25.19 52.74 2.02
CA GLY A 40 25.57 51.84 0.93
C GLY A 40 26.34 50.67 1.51
N SER A 41 25.63 49.75 2.17
CA SER A 41 26.20 48.67 2.96
C SER A 41 26.90 47.61 2.09
N ALA A 42 28.05 47.13 2.57
CA ALA A 42 28.63 45.89 2.08
C ALA A 42 27.70 44.71 2.43
N GLN A 43 27.52 43.77 1.50
CA GLN A 43 26.80 42.54 1.77
C GLN A 43 27.75 41.50 2.37
N SER A 44 27.48 41.09 3.60
CA SER A 44 28.04 39.89 4.22
C SER A 44 27.45 38.63 3.59
N SER A 45 28.24 37.55 3.57
CA SER A 45 27.71 36.21 3.32
C SER A 45 26.72 35.85 4.45
N GLY A 46 25.43 35.74 4.12
CA GLY A 46 24.36 35.71 5.11
C GLY A 46 24.39 34.50 6.04
N ALA A 47 24.48 34.77 7.34
CA ALA A 47 23.83 33.93 8.35
C ALA A 47 22.32 34.24 8.36
N CYS A 48 21.53 33.43 9.04
CA CYS A 48 20.12 33.77 9.30
C CYS A 48 20.06 34.79 10.44
N ASP A 49 19.94 36.08 10.13
CA ASP A 49 20.04 37.17 11.11
C ASP A 49 18.94 37.15 12.20
N MET A 50 17.87 36.36 12.02
CA MET A 50 16.86 36.04 13.03
C MET A 50 16.41 34.57 12.90
N PRO A 51 16.03 33.90 14.01
CA PRO A 51 15.33 32.63 13.96
C PRO A 51 13.97 32.73 13.25
N LYS A 52 13.49 31.62 12.70
CA LYS A 52 12.20 31.50 12.01
C LYS A 52 11.18 30.79 12.91
N GLU A 53 9.93 31.23 12.89
CA GLU A 53 8.80 30.55 13.55
C GLU A 53 7.87 29.92 12.52
N THR A 54 7.41 28.69 12.78
CA THR A 54 6.38 27.99 11.99
C THR A 54 5.73 26.88 12.83
N LYS A 55 4.48 26.51 12.55
CA LYS A 55 3.77 25.47 13.32
C LYS A 55 4.35 24.06 13.12
N ILE A 56 4.88 23.73 11.94
CA ILE A 56 5.41 22.39 11.61
C ILE A 56 6.70 22.49 10.78
N VAL A 57 7.72 21.72 11.14
CA VAL A 57 8.91 21.50 10.29
C VAL A 57 8.88 20.07 9.74
N ILE A 58 9.01 19.91 8.43
CA ILE A 58 9.20 18.61 7.77
C ILE A 58 10.67 18.47 7.40
N VAL A 59 11.34 17.40 7.84
CA VAL A 59 12.77 17.17 7.58
C VAL A 59 12.92 16.16 6.44
N GLY A 60 13.19 16.68 5.24
CA GLY A 60 13.31 15.94 3.98
C GLY A 60 12.13 16.15 3.03
N ALA A 61 12.42 16.42 1.75
CA ALA A 61 11.48 16.49 0.63
C ALA A 61 11.44 15.18 -0.19
N GLY A 62 11.62 14.04 0.49
CA GLY A 62 11.39 12.70 -0.07
C GLY A 62 9.89 12.40 -0.27
N ALA A 63 9.55 11.24 -0.82
CA ALA A 63 8.16 10.84 -1.07
C ALA A 63 7.24 10.98 0.16
N SER A 64 7.74 10.59 1.35
CA SER A 64 7.05 10.75 2.63
C SER A 64 6.84 12.21 3.05
N GLY A 65 7.86 13.06 2.91
CA GLY A 65 7.78 14.49 3.24
C GLY A 65 6.85 15.26 2.29
N ILE A 66 6.91 14.96 0.99
CA ILE A 66 5.99 15.51 -0.01
C ILE A 66 4.55 15.01 0.23
N ALA A 67 4.35 13.72 0.54
CA ALA A 67 3.04 13.18 0.88
C ALA A 67 2.44 13.86 2.13
N ALA A 68 3.24 14.03 3.19
CA ALA A 68 2.83 14.72 4.40
C ALA A 68 2.43 16.18 4.10
N ALA A 69 3.27 16.94 3.40
CA ALA A 69 3.01 18.32 2.99
C ALA A 69 1.75 18.44 2.13
N SER A 70 1.55 17.54 1.17
CA SER A 70 0.35 17.49 0.33
C SER A 70 -0.92 17.22 1.16
N SER A 71 -0.88 16.31 2.14
CA SER A 71 -2.03 16.07 3.02
C SER A 71 -2.34 17.30 3.89
N LEU A 72 -1.32 17.93 4.48
CA LEU A 72 -1.48 19.17 5.26
C LEU A 72 -2.17 20.27 4.43
N LEU A 73 -1.69 20.54 3.22
CA LEU A 73 -2.29 21.55 2.33
C LEU A 73 -3.72 21.18 1.92
N LYS A 74 -4.00 19.91 1.55
CA LYS A 74 -5.37 19.41 1.24
C LYS A 74 -6.35 19.54 2.41
N ARG A 75 -5.85 19.67 3.65
CA ARG A 75 -6.65 19.89 4.86
C ARG A 75 -6.56 21.33 5.39
N GLY A 76 -6.02 22.27 4.61
CA GLY A 76 -5.93 23.69 4.95
C GLY A 76 -4.78 24.08 5.89
N VAL A 77 -3.97 23.12 6.34
CA VAL A 77 -2.80 23.39 7.19
C VAL A 77 -1.65 23.86 6.30
N SER A 78 -1.43 25.17 6.27
CA SER A 78 -0.40 25.81 5.43
C SER A 78 0.73 26.46 6.22
N ASP A 79 0.72 26.43 7.56
CA ASP A 79 1.86 26.85 8.37
C ASP A 79 2.83 25.67 8.58
N PHE A 80 3.70 25.48 7.58
CA PHE A 80 4.84 24.59 7.66
C PHE A 80 5.98 25.02 6.72
N VAL A 81 7.17 24.46 6.97
CA VAL A 81 8.34 24.49 6.06
C VAL A 81 8.92 23.08 5.90
N ILE A 82 9.43 22.77 4.71
CA ILE A 82 10.19 21.55 4.42
C ILE A 82 11.67 21.92 4.31
N LEU A 83 12.52 21.27 5.11
CA LEU A 83 13.97 21.43 5.06
C LEU A 83 14.57 20.27 4.28
N GLU A 84 15.05 20.54 3.07
CA GLU A 84 15.69 19.55 2.21
C GLU A 84 17.20 19.78 2.15
N ALA A 85 17.98 18.72 2.34
CA ALA A 85 19.44 18.78 2.34
C ALA A 85 20.03 19.03 0.94
N ASN A 86 19.39 18.48 -0.10
CA ASN A 86 19.79 18.58 -1.50
C ASN A 86 19.27 19.87 -2.18
N ASP A 87 19.57 19.99 -3.47
CA ASP A 87 19.05 20.99 -4.41
C ASP A 87 17.74 20.55 -5.13
N ARG A 88 17.19 19.40 -4.74
CA ARG A 88 16.09 18.70 -5.43
C ARG A 88 15.15 17.97 -4.47
N ILE A 89 13.92 17.75 -4.91
CA ILE A 89 12.94 16.88 -4.23
C ILE A 89 13.15 15.40 -4.56
N GLY A 90 12.35 14.54 -3.93
CA GLY A 90 12.21 13.11 -4.21
C GLY A 90 13.14 12.20 -3.39
N GLY A 91 14.30 12.70 -2.96
CA GLY A 91 15.28 11.93 -2.19
C GLY A 91 15.73 10.69 -2.98
N ARG A 92 15.27 9.50 -2.57
CA ARG A 92 15.56 8.21 -3.23
C ARG A 92 14.72 7.93 -4.49
N ILE A 93 13.72 8.76 -4.79
CA ILE A 93 13.21 8.94 -6.16
C ILE A 93 14.20 9.87 -6.88
N TYR A 94 14.86 9.38 -7.94
CA TYR A 94 15.88 10.14 -8.64
C TYR A 94 15.98 9.81 -10.14
N THR A 95 15.07 10.41 -10.91
CA THR A 95 15.06 10.37 -12.38
C THR A 95 16.08 11.34 -12.98
N LYS A 96 16.84 10.92 -13.99
CA LYS A 96 17.74 11.76 -14.81
C LYS A 96 17.42 11.64 -16.29
N ASN A 97 17.61 12.71 -17.04
CA ASN A 97 17.65 12.67 -18.51
C ASN A 97 18.96 12.00 -18.94
N PHE A 98 18.89 10.88 -19.65
CA PHE A 98 20.03 10.08 -20.10
C PHE A 98 19.59 9.17 -21.24
N GLY A 99 20.47 8.84 -22.19
CA GLY A 99 20.04 8.21 -23.43
C GLY A 99 19.20 9.15 -24.30
N GLU A 100 18.15 8.61 -24.90
CA GLU A 100 17.17 9.34 -25.72
C GLU A 100 16.02 9.91 -24.88
N ASN A 101 15.84 9.41 -23.65
CA ASN A 101 14.77 9.83 -22.73
C ASN A 101 15.27 10.01 -21.27
N VAL A 102 14.67 9.32 -20.30
CA VAL A 102 15.04 9.35 -18.88
C VAL A 102 15.38 7.97 -18.33
N VAL A 103 16.10 7.92 -17.21
CA VAL A 103 16.38 6.71 -16.43
C VAL A 103 16.25 7.01 -14.93
N ASP A 104 15.85 6.01 -14.14
CA ASP A 104 15.75 6.13 -12.68
C ASP A 104 16.94 5.50 -11.95
N LEU A 105 17.72 6.33 -11.26
CA LEU A 105 18.88 5.93 -10.46
C LEU A 105 18.51 5.32 -9.11
N GLY A 106 17.24 5.42 -8.71
CA GLY A 106 16.69 4.88 -7.46
C GLY A 106 15.45 4.03 -7.72
N ALA A 107 14.34 4.35 -7.04
CA ALA A 107 13.05 3.72 -7.28
C ALA A 107 12.65 3.79 -8.76
N GLN A 108 12.19 2.67 -9.33
CA GLN A 108 11.87 2.51 -10.76
C GLN A 108 10.50 1.86 -10.98
N TRP A 109 10.22 0.74 -10.30
CA TRP A 109 8.98 -0.02 -10.49
C TRP A 109 7.89 0.32 -9.46
N VAL A 110 6.64 0.29 -9.92
CA VAL A 110 5.44 0.32 -9.11
C VAL A 110 5.01 -1.13 -8.89
N HIS A 111 5.05 -1.59 -7.65
CA HIS A 111 4.79 -2.99 -7.31
C HIS A 111 3.29 -3.21 -7.09
N GLY A 112 2.60 -3.87 -8.01
CA GLY A 112 1.20 -4.26 -7.89
C GLY A 112 0.18 -3.17 -8.22
N GLU A 113 -1.04 -3.63 -8.53
CA GLU A 113 -2.21 -2.84 -8.93
C GLU A 113 -3.30 -2.75 -7.84
N SER A 114 -3.18 -3.55 -6.78
CA SER A 114 -4.13 -3.63 -5.67
C SER A 114 -3.49 -3.11 -4.39
N GLY A 115 -4.15 -2.18 -3.69
CA GLY A 115 -3.67 -1.62 -2.41
C GLY A 115 -2.47 -0.66 -2.49
N ASN A 116 -2.01 -0.30 -3.69
CA ASN A 116 -0.83 0.54 -3.90
C ASN A 116 -1.20 1.97 -4.32
N VAL A 117 -0.98 2.94 -3.42
CA VAL A 117 -1.29 4.37 -3.65
C VAL A 117 -0.55 5.02 -4.83
N VAL A 118 0.60 4.47 -5.26
CA VAL A 118 1.34 4.92 -6.45
C VAL A 118 0.58 4.50 -7.72
N PHE A 119 0.09 3.26 -7.77
CA PHE A 119 -0.75 2.78 -8.87
C PHE A 119 -2.09 3.51 -8.90
N ASP A 120 -2.75 3.68 -7.76
CA ASP A 120 -4.04 4.38 -7.64
C ASP A 120 -4.02 5.80 -8.20
N LEU A 121 -2.87 6.49 -8.14
CA LEU A 121 -2.71 7.83 -8.69
C LEU A 121 -2.21 7.84 -10.14
N ALA A 122 -1.37 6.89 -10.53
CA ALA A 122 -0.76 6.87 -11.87
C ALA A 122 -1.65 6.24 -12.95
N SER A 123 -2.43 5.21 -12.61
CA SER A 123 -3.36 4.51 -13.51
C SER A 123 -4.42 5.44 -14.11
N LYS A 124 -4.95 6.38 -13.30
CA LYS A 124 -5.93 7.42 -13.66
C LYS A 124 -5.49 8.33 -14.81
N HIS A 125 -4.21 8.33 -15.17
CA HIS A 125 -3.62 9.16 -16.21
C HIS A 125 -2.84 8.35 -17.27
N ASP A 126 -3.04 7.02 -17.32
CA ASP A 126 -2.39 6.10 -18.27
C ASP A 126 -0.84 6.21 -18.28
N LEU A 127 -0.24 6.35 -17.09
CA LEU A 127 1.20 6.63 -16.92
C LEU A 127 2.10 5.38 -16.77
N LEU A 128 1.52 4.18 -16.69
CA LEU A 128 2.24 2.95 -16.37
C LEU A 128 2.14 1.89 -17.47
N SER A 129 3.18 1.08 -17.62
CA SER A 129 3.27 -0.09 -18.51
C SER A 129 4.08 -1.20 -17.87
N SER A 130 3.72 -2.46 -18.11
CA SER A 130 4.44 -3.63 -17.60
C SER A 130 5.86 -3.77 -18.16
N ASP A 131 6.87 -3.90 -17.29
CA ASP A 131 8.20 -4.39 -17.66
C ASP A 131 8.31 -5.93 -17.52
N ALA A 132 7.23 -6.70 -17.37
CA ALA A 132 7.29 -8.14 -17.06
C ALA A 132 8.11 -8.98 -18.06
N PHE A 133 8.29 -8.48 -19.29
CA PHE A 133 9.25 -8.99 -20.27
C PHE A 133 10.69 -9.07 -19.72
N LEU A 134 11.15 -8.06 -18.96
CA LEU A 134 12.48 -8.00 -18.33
C LEU A 134 12.70 -9.08 -17.26
N PHE A 135 11.65 -9.80 -16.85
CA PHE A 135 11.68 -10.89 -15.87
C PHE A 135 11.40 -12.27 -16.48
N ASN A 136 11.24 -12.33 -17.82
CA ASN A 136 11.10 -13.58 -18.56
C ASN A 136 12.47 -14.26 -18.71
N SER A 137 12.71 -15.28 -17.89
CA SER A 137 13.97 -16.06 -17.89
C SER A 137 14.35 -16.72 -19.21
N THR A 138 13.41 -16.90 -20.16
CA THR A 138 13.74 -17.38 -21.53
C THR A 138 14.42 -16.32 -22.40
N LYS A 139 14.45 -15.06 -21.94
CA LYS A 139 15.09 -13.91 -22.58
C LYS A 139 16.36 -13.44 -21.87
N PHE A 140 16.79 -14.18 -20.85
CA PHE A 140 18.03 -13.92 -20.12
C PHE A 140 19.16 -14.67 -20.83
N GLU A 141 20.17 -13.95 -21.31
CA GLU A 141 21.37 -14.58 -21.85
C GLU A 141 22.40 -14.73 -20.72
N PHE A 142 22.85 -15.96 -20.50
CA PHE A 142 23.84 -16.27 -19.48
C PHE A 142 25.16 -16.64 -20.15
N ALA A 143 26.26 -16.08 -19.64
CA ALA A 143 27.60 -16.47 -20.05
C ALA A 143 28.52 -16.59 -18.84
N THR A 144 29.53 -17.45 -18.94
CA THR A 144 30.67 -17.35 -18.04
C THR A 144 31.54 -16.14 -18.41
N VAL A 145 32.29 -15.62 -17.45
CA VAL A 145 33.24 -14.51 -17.69
C VAL A 145 34.51 -14.93 -18.47
N ASN A 146 34.50 -16.12 -19.08
CA ASN A 146 35.47 -16.54 -20.10
C ASN A 146 34.86 -16.88 -21.47
N GLY A 147 33.58 -16.54 -21.73
CA GLY A 147 32.98 -16.58 -23.06
C GLY A 147 32.10 -17.80 -23.39
N GLU A 148 31.85 -18.69 -22.43
CA GLU A 148 30.92 -19.82 -22.60
C GLU A 148 29.48 -19.31 -22.48
N ILE A 149 28.77 -19.15 -23.61
CA ILE A 149 27.32 -18.93 -23.61
C ILE A 149 26.63 -20.20 -23.12
N ILE A 150 25.75 -20.06 -22.14
CA ILE A 150 25.08 -21.18 -21.48
C ILE A 150 23.69 -21.38 -22.11
N PRO A 151 23.26 -22.62 -22.44
CA PRO A 151 22.00 -22.87 -23.12
C PRO A 151 20.76 -22.33 -22.40
N VAL A 152 19.79 -21.82 -23.16
CA VAL A 152 18.56 -21.22 -22.63
C VAL A 152 17.70 -22.27 -21.91
N GLU A 153 17.80 -23.53 -22.32
CA GLU A 153 17.15 -24.68 -21.67
C GLU A 153 17.70 -24.90 -20.25
N GLU A 154 19.01 -24.72 -20.06
CA GLU A 154 19.71 -24.87 -18.78
C GLU A 154 19.36 -23.70 -17.85
N SER A 155 19.49 -22.46 -18.32
CA SER A 155 19.17 -21.25 -17.53
C SER A 155 17.69 -21.17 -17.18
N SER A 156 16.80 -21.45 -18.13
CA SER A 156 15.35 -21.42 -17.89
C SER A 156 14.90 -22.53 -16.93
N ALA A 157 15.60 -23.67 -16.88
CA ALA A 157 15.31 -24.73 -15.91
C ALA A 157 15.81 -24.37 -14.51
N ALA A 158 17.00 -23.78 -14.37
CA ALA A 158 17.52 -23.24 -13.10
C ALA A 158 16.58 -22.16 -12.53
N MET A 159 16.27 -21.14 -13.32
CA MET A 159 15.34 -20.07 -12.92
C MET A 159 13.91 -20.57 -12.64
N ARG A 160 13.48 -21.66 -13.30
CA ARG A 160 12.18 -22.29 -13.01
C ARG A 160 12.15 -22.99 -11.65
N ILE A 161 13.24 -23.58 -11.16
CA ILE A 161 13.24 -24.13 -9.79
C ILE A 161 13.05 -23.00 -8.77
N HIS A 162 13.84 -21.92 -8.86
CA HIS A 162 13.71 -20.78 -7.97
C HIS A 162 12.30 -20.15 -8.05
N ARG A 163 11.77 -19.88 -9.26
CA ARG A 163 10.41 -19.32 -9.45
C ARG A 163 9.32 -20.26 -8.92
N ASN A 164 9.44 -21.57 -9.13
CA ASN A 164 8.48 -22.55 -8.63
C ASN A 164 8.55 -22.71 -7.10
N ASN A 165 9.70 -22.47 -6.49
CA ASN A 165 9.83 -22.45 -5.04
C ASN A 165 9.20 -21.17 -4.49
N MET A 166 9.55 -19.99 -5.01
CA MET A 166 8.89 -18.71 -4.68
C MET A 166 7.36 -18.82 -4.71
N ALA A 167 6.79 -19.27 -5.84
CA ALA A 167 5.34 -19.38 -6.02
C ALA A 167 4.66 -20.51 -5.22
N LYS A 168 5.41 -21.34 -4.48
CA LYS A 168 4.88 -22.36 -3.56
C LYS A 168 4.91 -21.94 -2.10
N ILE A 169 5.76 -20.97 -1.73
CA ILE A 169 5.92 -20.53 -0.36
C ILE A 169 4.69 -19.74 0.06
N LYS A 170 4.07 -20.16 1.17
CA LYS A 170 3.04 -19.40 1.87
C LYS A 170 3.67 -18.65 3.05
N PRO A 171 3.04 -17.57 3.54
CA PRO A 171 3.43 -16.93 4.80
C PRO A 171 3.51 -17.94 5.96
N GLU A 172 2.67 -18.99 5.94
CA GLU A 172 2.73 -20.11 6.89
C GLU A 172 4.05 -20.88 6.86
N ASP A 173 4.67 -21.07 5.70
CA ASP A 173 5.86 -21.91 5.55
C ASP A 173 7.11 -21.27 6.18
N TYR A 174 7.08 -19.95 6.46
CA TYR A 174 8.13 -19.25 7.22
C TYR A 174 7.98 -19.38 8.74
N LYS A 175 6.80 -19.76 9.27
CA LYS A 175 6.50 -19.75 10.72
C LYS A 175 7.32 -20.75 11.53
N GLU A 176 7.76 -21.83 10.90
CA GLU A 176 8.59 -22.87 11.51
C GLU A 176 10.09 -22.75 11.12
N VAL A 177 10.48 -21.70 10.37
CA VAL A 177 11.85 -21.51 9.89
C VAL A 177 12.69 -20.77 10.93
N THR A 178 13.48 -21.52 11.70
CA THR A 178 14.54 -20.96 12.54
C THR A 178 15.86 -20.90 11.76
N GLY A 179 16.13 -19.78 11.09
CA GLY A 179 17.33 -19.61 10.27
C GLY A 179 17.27 -18.38 9.37
N SER A 180 18.28 -18.23 8.52
CA SER A 180 18.32 -17.18 7.50
C SER A 180 17.42 -17.51 6.31
N TYR A 181 17.18 -16.52 5.45
CA TYR A 181 16.51 -16.71 4.16
C TYR A 181 17.29 -17.69 3.24
N GLU A 182 18.63 -17.72 3.34
CA GLU A 182 19.47 -18.74 2.67
C GLU A 182 19.09 -20.17 3.08
N ASP A 183 19.12 -20.49 4.37
CA ASP A 183 18.97 -21.86 4.91
C ASP A 183 17.72 -22.55 4.35
N TYR A 184 16.67 -21.75 4.14
CA TYR A 184 15.43 -22.16 3.52
C TYR A 184 15.56 -22.32 1.99
N LEU A 185 16.04 -21.28 1.29
CA LEU A 185 16.12 -21.28 -0.18
C LEU A 185 17.12 -22.27 -0.76
N ILE A 186 18.35 -22.35 -0.25
CA ILE A 186 19.36 -23.34 -0.71
C ILE A 186 18.78 -24.73 -0.59
N ARG A 187 18.19 -25.05 0.57
CA ARG A 187 17.61 -26.36 0.84
C ARG A 187 16.48 -26.66 -0.14
N LYS A 188 15.52 -25.74 -0.31
CA LYS A 188 14.40 -25.91 -1.26
C LYS A 188 14.87 -26.01 -2.72
N TYR A 189 15.93 -25.30 -3.10
CA TYR A 189 16.50 -25.32 -4.44
C TYR A 189 17.20 -26.65 -4.73
N TYR A 190 17.99 -27.18 -3.79
CA TYR A 190 18.60 -28.51 -3.94
C TYR A 190 17.60 -29.67 -3.79
N GLU A 191 16.60 -29.58 -2.89
CA GLU A 191 15.50 -30.56 -2.81
C GLU A 191 14.84 -30.72 -4.19
N ALA A 192 14.40 -29.62 -4.81
CA ALA A 192 13.74 -29.64 -6.11
C ALA A 192 14.68 -29.94 -7.30
N PHE A 193 15.99 -29.72 -7.17
CA PHE A 193 16.98 -30.15 -8.18
C PHE A 193 17.26 -31.65 -8.10
N ASP A 194 17.46 -32.20 -6.90
CA ASP A 194 17.80 -33.61 -6.69
C ASP A 194 16.62 -34.54 -7.01
N GLU A 195 15.38 -34.05 -6.97
CA GLU A 195 14.19 -34.72 -7.51
C GLU A 195 14.23 -34.92 -9.04
N ASN A 196 14.83 -33.99 -9.80
CA ASN A 196 14.89 -34.05 -11.26
C ASN A 196 16.15 -33.38 -11.84
N PRO A 197 17.34 -34.01 -11.72
CA PRO A 197 18.61 -33.41 -12.16
C PRO A 197 18.70 -33.25 -13.68
N PHE A 198 18.85 -32.01 -14.14
CA PHE A 198 18.95 -31.64 -15.57
C PHE A 198 20.32 -31.07 -15.98
N MET A 199 21.25 -30.93 -15.04
CA MET A 199 22.64 -30.46 -15.25
C MET A 199 23.56 -31.10 -14.19
N ASN A 200 24.85 -30.72 -14.13
CA ASN A 200 25.75 -31.16 -13.06
C ASN A 200 25.67 -30.25 -11.81
N ARG A 201 25.90 -30.81 -10.60
CA ARG A 201 25.70 -30.08 -9.33
C ARG A 201 26.61 -28.85 -9.17
N THR A 202 27.79 -28.83 -9.78
CA THR A 202 28.67 -27.64 -9.76
C THR A 202 28.02 -26.48 -10.49
N ARG A 203 27.49 -26.71 -11.70
CA ARG A 203 26.77 -25.68 -12.46
C ARG A 203 25.49 -25.22 -11.73
N VAL A 204 24.81 -26.11 -10.99
CA VAL A 204 23.68 -25.71 -10.12
C VAL A 204 24.13 -24.70 -9.07
N ALA A 205 25.29 -24.94 -8.44
CA ALA A 205 25.87 -24.00 -7.48
C ALA A 205 26.28 -22.68 -8.14
N ASP A 206 26.84 -22.72 -9.36
CA ASP A 206 27.19 -21.52 -10.13
C ASP A 206 25.94 -20.64 -10.42
N TYR A 207 24.81 -21.24 -10.76
CA TYR A 207 23.52 -20.53 -10.89
C TYR A 207 22.98 -20.03 -9.55
N LEU A 208 23.10 -20.83 -8.49
CA LEU A 208 22.62 -20.48 -7.17
C LEU A 208 23.37 -19.27 -6.59
N ALA A 209 24.67 -19.14 -6.86
CA ALA A 209 25.50 -17.96 -6.53
C ALA A 209 25.22 -16.74 -7.45
N TRP A 210 24.47 -16.91 -8.54
CA TRP A 210 23.89 -15.80 -9.31
C TRP A 210 22.52 -15.39 -8.75
N ILE A 211 21.68 -16.37 -8.40
CA ILE A 211 20.37 -16.16 -7.76
C ILE A 211 20.55 -15.43 -6.42
N GLU A 212 21.56 -15.79 -5.62
CA GLU A 212 21.94 -15.05 -4.39
C GLU A 212 22.08 -13.54 -4.66
N LYS A 213 22.77 -13.15 -5.74
CA LYS A 213 23.03 -11.73 -6.07
C LYS A 213 21.77 -11.03 -6.59
N MET A 214 20.91 -11.76 -7.30
CA MET A 214 19.59 -11.28 -7.70
C MET A 214 18.71 -11.02 -6.45
N GLU A 215 18.60 -11.99 -5.54
CA GLU A 215 17.85 -11.84 -4.27
C GLU A 215 18.42 -10.71 -3.40
N ASN A 216 19.74 -10.64 -3.23
CA ASN A 216 20.40 -9.54 -2.53
C ASN A 216 20.22 -8.18 -3.23
N SER A 217 19.87 -8.13 -4.52
CA SER A 217 19.53 -6.89 -5.21
C SER A 217 18.08 -6.45 -4.96
N ILE A 218 17.16 -7.42 -4.80
CA ILE A 218 15.76 -7.20 -4.43
C ILE A 218 15.68 -6.75 -2.97
N GLN A 219 16.20 -7.59 -2.05
CA GLN A 219 16.21 -7.36 -0.61
C GLN A 219 17.21 -6.26 -0.17
N CYS A 220 18.15 -5.89 -1.04
CA CYS A 220 19.23 -4.93 -0.76
C CYS A 220 20.17 -5.36 0.40
N SER A 221 20.28 -6.66 0.68
CA SER A 221 21.17 -7.24 1.68
C SER A 221 22.64 -7.26 1.26
N ASP A 222 23.56 -7.37 2.24
CA ASP A 222 24.97 -7.64 1.99
C ASP A 222 25.20 -9.11 1.63
N ALA A 223 24.53 -10.02 2.33
CA ALA A 223 24.35 -11.42 1.96
C ALA A 223 22.97 -11.95 2.37
N TRP A 224 22.53 -13.05 1.76
CA TRP A 224 21.24 -13.70 2.06
C TRP A 224 21.18 -14.32 3.48
N PHE A 225 22.34 -14.57 4.10
CA PHE A 225 22.50 -14.95 5.50
C PHE A 225 22.00 -13.86 6.45
N ASP A 226 22.12 -12.59 6.04
CA ASP A 226 21.74 -11.46 6.87
C ASP A 226 20.22 -11.32 6.96
N VAL A 227 19.45 -11.83 5.99
CA VAL A 227 18.00 -11.62 5.86
C VAL A 227 17.23 -12.63 6.73
N SER A 228 16.29 -12.13 7.54
CA SER A 228 15.38 -12.98 8.32
C SER A 228 14.35 -13.63 7.41
N ALA A 229 14.29 -14.97 7.41
CA ALA A 229 13.24 -15.71 6.70
C ALA A 229 11.84 -15.36 7.25
N LYS A 230 11.72 -15.24 8.57
CA LYS A 230 10.49 -14.85 9.26
C LYS A 230 9.98 -13.47 8.86
N ALA A 231 10.88 -12.52 8.60
CA ALA A 231 10.48 -11.18 8.21
C ALA A 231 9.76 -11.12 6.85
N MET A 232 9.92 -12.14 5.99
CA MET A 232 9.15 -12.28 4.76
C MET A 232 7.65 -12.51 5.03
N GLU A 233 7.26 -12.96 6.23
CA GLU A 233 5.85 -13.00 6.68
C GLU A 233 5.32 -11.60 7.08
N GLU A 234 6.20 -10.69 7.51
CA GLU A 234 5.79 -9.36 7.98
C GLU A 234 5.60 -8.36 6.83
N TYR A 235 6.13 -8.63 5.63
CA TYR A 235 5.89 -7.84 4.41
C TYR A 235 4.53 -8.17 3.78
N TRP A 236 3.90 -7.20 3.11
CA TRP A 236 2.67 -7.41 2.33
C TRP A 236 2.89 -7.10 0.85
N ASP A 237 2.64 -8.08 -0.01
CA ASP A 237 2.66 -7.91 -1.46
C ASP A 237 1.37 -7.25 -1.96
N CYS A 238 1.53 -6.27 -2.86
CA CYS A 238 0.42 -5.71 -3.63
C CYS A 238 0.12 -6.61 -4.85
N GLU A 239 -1.14 -6.99 -5.06
CA GLU A 239 -1.53 -7.99 -6.06
C GLU A 239 -1.32 -7.51 -7.52
N SER A 240 -1.35 -8.45 -8.48
CA SER A 240 -1.08 -8.24 -9.91
C SER A 240 0.40 -7.97 -10.23
N ASP A 241 0.72 -7.11 -11.20
CA ASP A 241 2.07 -6.95 -11.77
C ASP A 241 3.03 -6.17 -10.84
N PRO A 242 4.11 -6.79 -10.31
CA PRO A 242 5.08 -6.10 -9.48
C PRO A 242 6.11 -5.25 -10.28
N THR A 243 5.98 -5.18 -11.61
CA THR A 243 7.01 -4.66 -12.53
C THR A 243 6.56 -3.46 -13.36
N LEU A 244 5.50 -2.75 -12.96
CA LEU A 244 4.99 -1.60 -13.70
C LEU A 244 5.99 -0.43 -13.72
N ASN A 245 6.22 0.18 -14.87
CA ASN A 245 7.19 1.26 -15.09
C ASN A 245 6.56 2.44 -15.87
N TRP A 246 7.19 3.61 -15.81
CA TRP A 246 6.62 4.94 -16.09
C TRP A 246 6.51 5.32 -17.58
N LYS A 247 6.35 4.36 -18.49
CA LYS A 247 6.33 4.56 -19.95
C LYS A 247 7.49 5.44 -20.45
N ASP A 248 7.18 6.57 -21.07
CA ASP A 248 8.11 7.57 -21.60
C ASP A 248 8.61 8.56 -20.52
N ARG A 249 8.45 8.23 -19.24
CA ARG A 249 8.78 9.08 -18.08
C ARG A 249 9.60 8.28 -17.06
N GLY A 250 9.71 8.81 -15.85
CA GLY A 250 10.38 8.16 -14.72
C GLY A 250 9.75 8.59 -13.40
N TYR A 251 10.11 7.92 -12.31
CA TYR A 251 9.40 7.94 -11.04
C TYR A 251 9.17 9.34 -10.43
N LYS A 252 9.97 10.35 -10.78
CA LYS A 252 9.71 11.76 -10.39
C LYS A 252 8.28 12.21 -10.71
N THR A 253 7.65 11.67 -11.77
CA THR A 253 6.27 11.98 -12.16
C THR A 253 5.25 11.64 -11.07
N PHE A 254 5.58 10.72 -10.16
CA PHE A 254 4.75 10.47 -8.98
C PHE A 254 4.69 11.65 -8.00
N LEU A 255 5.75 12.44 -7.89
CA LEU A 255 5.76 13.64 -7.05
C LEU A 255 4.82 14.71 -7.61
N ASP A 256 4.73 14.81 -8.94
CA ASP A 256 3.76 15.68 -9.63
C ASP A 256 2.31 15.25 -9.39
N LEU A 257 2.05 13.94 -9.26
CA LEU A 257 0.72 13.41 -8.86
C LEU A 257 0.40 13.77 -7.39
N LEU A 258 1.35 13.59 -6.47
CA LEU A 258 1.18 13.98 -5.05
C LEU A 258 0.91 15.48 -4.88
N MET A 259 1.53 16.32 -5.71
CA MET A 259 1.38 17.78 -5.70
C MET A 259 0.20 18.29 -6.55
N GLN A 260 -0.57 17.42 -7.20
CA GLN A 260 -1.68 17.78 -8.11
C GLN A 260 -1.26 18.66 -9.31
N ASN A 261 0.00 18.53 -9.77
CA ASN A 261 0.48 19.16 -10.99
C ASN A 261 -0.12 18.52 -12.25
N ILE A 262 -0.50 17.25 -12.17
CA ILE A 262 -1.12 16.45 -13.25
C ILE A 262 -2.63 16.32 -12.94
N PRO A 263 -3.54 16.46 -13.93
CA PRO A 263 -3.27 16.67 -15.35
C PRO A 263 -2.96 18.12 -15.75
N ASN A 264 -3.63 19.11 -15.15
CA ASN A 264 -3.65 20.50 -15.64
C ASN A 264 -3.06 21.54 -14.68
N GLY A 265 -2.69 21.17 -13.45
CA GLY A 265 -2.05 22.07 -12.47
C GLY A 265 -2.91 23.22 -11.93
N GLU A 266 -4.19 23.33 -12.29
CA GLU A 266 -5.11 24.36 -11.77
C GLU A 266 -5.40 24.16 -10.26
N GLU A 267 -5.47 22.91 -9.81
CA GLU A 267 -5.58 22.53 -8.39
C GLU A 267 -4.22 22.24 -7.73
N ARG A 268 -3.10 22.71 -8.30
CA ARG A 268 -1.76 22.39 -7.78
C ARG A 268 -1.62 22.81 -6.31
N LEU A 269 -0.96 21.97 -5.53
CA LEU A 269 -0.60 22.28 -4.15
C LEU A 269 0.71 23.07 -4.13
N PRO A 270 0.81 24.21 -3.41
CA PRO A 270 2.03 25.01 -3.31
C PRO A 270 3.13 24.36 -2.44
N VAL A 271 3.33 23.04 -2.52
CA VAL A 271 4.35 22.29 -1.77
C VAL A 271 5.76 22.84 -2.06
N MET A 272 6.07 23.07 -3.34
CA MET A 272 7.36 23.62 -3.77
C MET A 272 7.66 25.01 -3.18
N GLU A 273 6.63 25.80 -2.91
CA GLU A 273 6.74 27.14 -2.32
C GLU A 273 7.05 27.08 -0.80
N ARG A 274 7.06 25.87 -0.21
CA ARG A 274 7.38 25.60 1.21
C ARG A 274 8.71 24.88 1.42
N ILE A 275 9.52 24.69 0.38
CA ILE A 275 10.79 23.95 0.49
C ILE A 275 11.97 24.92 0.57
N GLU A 276 12.78 24.79 1.63
CA GLU A 276 14.11 25.39 1.69
C GLU A 276 15.17 24.31 1.39
N PHE A 277 15.77 24.40 0.21
CA PHE A 277 16.84 23.53 -0.28
C PHE A 277 18.20 23.89 0.36
N GLY A 278 19.14 22.94 0.39
CA GLY A 278 20.44 23.07 1.05
C GLY A 278 20.39 23.08 2.59
N LYS A 279 19.21 22.88 3.20
CA LYS A 279 18.96 22.95 4.64
C LYS A 279 19.22 21.62 5.32
N VAL A 280 20.50 21.24 5.37
CA VAL A 280 20.96 20.08 6.12
C VAL A 280 20.71 20.29 7.63
N VAL A 281 19.71 19.61 8.18
CA VAL A 281 19.41 19.62 9.63
C VAL A 281 20.58 19.01 10.40
N ALA A 282 21.04 19.73 11.43
CA ALA A 282 22.14 19.32 12.30
C ALA A 282 21.65 18.89 13.69
N THR A 283 20.62 19.55 14.22
CA THR A 283 20.09 19.26 15.57
C THR A 283 18.59 19.54 15.64
N ILE A 284 17.88 18.73 16.42
CA ILE A 284 16.45 18.81 16.72
C ILE A 284 16.34 18.80 18.24
N ASN A 285 16.24 19.97 18.84
CA ASN A 285 16.20 20.16 20.29
C ASN A 285 14.76 20.32 20.78
N TYR A 286 14.25 19.28 21.47
CA TYR A 286 12.91 19.21 22.05
C TYR A 286 12.93 19.22 23.60
N SER A 287 14.05 19.62 24.21
CA SER A 287 14.26 19.60 25.67
C SER A 287 13.25 20.41 26.48
N SER A 288 12.52 21.35 25.86
CA SER A 288 11.48 22.13 26.55
C SER A 288 10.19 21.33 26.82
N GLY A 289 9.96 20.22 26.11
CA GLY A 289 8.70 19.49 26.11
C GLY A 289 7.54 20.20 25.39
N GLU A 290 7.54 21.52 25.26
CA GLU A 290 6.46 22.27 24.61
C GLU A 290 6.76 22.59 23.14
N ASN A 291 7.95 23.09 22.84
CA ASN A 291 8.38 23.48 21.49
C ASN A 291 9.75 22.88 21.12
N VAL A 292 9.99 22.74 19.82
CA VAL A 292 11.21 22.19 19.23
C VAL A 292 11.98 23.30 18.54
N THR A 293 13.30 23.32 18.71
CA THR A 293 14.22 24.12 17.88
C THR A 293 14.92 23.19 16.90
N VAL A 294 14.72 23.39 15.61
CA VAL A 294 15.47 22.69 14.56
C VAL A 294 16.59 23.61 14.09
N THR A 295 17.84 23.17 14.22
CA THR A 295 19.04 23.94 13.82
C THR A 295 19.68 23.27 12.60
N THR A 296 19.93 24.03 11.53
CA THR A 296 20.61 23.57 10.31
C THR A 296 22.10 23.90 10.33
N ARG A 297 22.90 23.25 9.45
CA ARG A 297 24.36 23.40 9.43
C ARG A 297 24.86 24.80 9.10
N ASP A 298 24.10 25.56 8.32
CA ASP A 298 24.32 26.98 8.04
C ASP A 298 23.89 27.91 9.20
N ARG A 299 23.49 27.32 10.33
CA ARG A 299 23.06 27.98 11.58
C ARG A 299 21.73 28.74 11.47
N CYS A 300 20.85 28.36 10.54
CA CYS A 300 19.45 28.78 10.65
C CYS A 300 18.76 28.00 11.78
N GLU A 301 17.93 28.68 12.56
CA GLU A 301 17.12 28.08 13.62
C GLU A 301 15.64 28.25 13.29
N TYR A 302 14.88 27.16 13.45
CA TYR A 302 13.44 27.10 13.21
C TYR A 302 12.75 26.66 14.51
N PHE A 303 12.03 27.57 15.15
CA PHE A 303 11.18 27.27 16.29
C PHE A 303 9.83 26.73 15.79
N THR A 304 9.43 25.56 16.31
CA THR A 304 8.22 24.87 15.87
C THR A 304 7.49 24.14 16.99
N ARG A 305 6.18 23.95 16.83
CA ARG A 305 5.37 23.12 17.73
C ARG A 305 5.53 21.63 17.44
N HIS A 306 5.87 21.25 16.20
CA HIS A 306 5.93 19.88 15.71
C HIS A 306 7.04 19.66 14.68
N VAL A 307 7.62 18.46 14.65
CA VAL A 307 8.53 18.02 13.59
C VAL A 307 8.03 16.71 12.97
N ILE A 308 7.91 16.64 11.65
CA ILE A 308 7.80 15.37 10.91
C ILE A 308 9.19 15.04 10.35
N PHE A 309 9.86 14.05 10.95
CA PHE A 309 11.15 13.59 10.50
C PHE A 309 11.02 12.53 9.41
N THR A 310 11.63 12.76 8.24
CA THR A 310 11.62 11.81 7.11
C THR A 310 13.01 11.51 6.54
N GLY A 311 14.07 11.72 7.31
CA GLY A 311 15.43 11.30 6.96
C GLY A 311 15.56 9.76 6.90
N SER A 312 16.51 9.26 6.12
CA SER A 312 16.69 7.81 5.95
C SER A 312 17.11 7.10 7.24
N LEU A 313 16.86 5.79 7.29
CA LEU A 313 17.41 4.91 8.34
C LEU A 313 18.94 5.01 8.42
N GLY A 314 19.65 5.13 7.29
CA GLY A 314 21.11 5.28 7.29
C GLY A 314 21.58 6.57 7.96
N VAL A 315 20.88 7.69 7.72
CA VAL A 315 21.13 8.96 8.43
C VAL A 315 20.81 8.83 9.92
N LEU A 316 19.74 8.12 10.29
CA LEU A 316 19.44 7.82 11.69
C LEU A 316 20.58 6.99 12.32
N LYS A 317 21.01 5.88 11.72
CA LYS A 317 22.09 5.02 12.24
C LYS A 317 23.42 5.77 12.40
N GLU A 318 23.72 6.73 11.53
CA GLU A 318 24.93 7.57 11.64
C GLU A 318 24.81 8.67 12.70
N LYS A 319 23.63 9.31 12.84
CA LYS A 319 23.49 10.62 13.49
C LYS A 319 22.46 10.70 14.63
N HIS A 320 21.68 9.66 14.95
CA HIS A 320 20.59 9.76 15.95
C HIS A 320 21.04 10.18 17.36
N SER A 321 22.28 9.87 17.73
CA SER A 321 22.87 10.16 19.05
C SER A 321 23.30 11.63 19.23
N THR A 322 23.41 12.39 18.13
CA THR A 322 23.84 13.79 18.13
C THR A 322 22.81 14.73 17.51
N MET A 323 21.95 14.22 16.63
CA MET A 323 20.86 14.97 15.97
C MET A 323 19.70 15.27 16.92
N PHE A 324 19.43 14.43 17.92
CA PHE A 324 18.27 14.59 18.82
C PHE A 324 18.72 15.00 20.23
N VAL A 325 18.12 16.10 20.74
CA VAL A 325 18.45 16.65 22.07
C VAL A 325 17.14 16.88 22.87
N PRO A 326 16.88 16.15 23.97
CA PRO A 326 17.66 15.03 24.49
C PRO A 326 17.72 13.85 23.50
N PRO A 327 18.58 12.85 23.72
CA PRO A 327 18.60 11.65 22.89
C PRO A 327 17.24 10.94 22.82
N LEU A 328 17.02 10.21 21.72
CA LEU A 328 15.82 9.37 21.53
C LEU A 328 15.64 8.35 22.66
N SER A 329 14.43 7.85 22.87
CA SER A 329 14.17 6.80 23.87
C SER A 329 15.00 5.54 23.59
N GLN A 330 15.45 4.86 24.65
CA GLN A 330 16.26 3.63 24.54
C GLN A 330 15.61 2.57 23.64
N LYS A 331 14.28 2.47 23.69
CA LYS A 331 13.47 1.65 22.78
C LYS A 331 13.73 2.01 21.31
N LYS A 332 13.56 3.29 20.93
CA LYS A 332 13.75 3.77 19.55
C LYS A 332 15.21 3.72 19.10
N GLN A 333 16.17 3.96 19.99
CA GLN A 333 17.61 3.75 19.70
C GLN A 333 17.88 2.28 19.34
N ARG A 334 17.42 1.33 20.16
CA ARG A 334 17.53 -0.11 19.89
C ARG A 334 16.87 -0.52 18.57
N THR A 335 15.73 0.08 18.20
CA THR A 335 15.08 -0.16 16.89
C THR A 335 15.96 0.35 15.73
N ILE A 336 16.55 1.54 15.83
CA ILE A 336 17.47 2.10 14.84
C ILE A 336 18.75 1.26 14.74
N GLU A 337 19.27 0.75 15.86
CA GLU A 337 20.43 -0.15 15.92
C GLU A 337 20.15 -1.50 15.25
N GLY A 338 18.97 -2.09 15.49
CA GLY A 338 18.60 -3.42 14.99
C GLY A 338 18.12 -3.49 13.53
N LEU A 339 17.54 -2.42 12.98
CA LEU A 339 17.16 -2.35 11.56
C LEU A 339 18.39 -2.20 10.65
N ASN A 340 18.45 -2.92 9.53
CA ASN A 340 19.53 -2.78 8.55
C ASN A 340 19.12 -1.85 7.40
N ILE A 341 20.10 -1.15 6.80
CA ILE A 341 19.94 -0.44 5.52
C ILE A 341 21.02 -0.92 4.55
N GLY A 342 20.62 -1.20 3.33
CA GLY A 342 21.44 -1.82 2.31
C GLY A 342 22.16 -0.86 1.36
N THR A 343 22.79 -1.40 0.32
CA THR A 343 23.25 -0.60 -0.82
C THR A 343 23.13 -1.39 -2.12
N THR A 344 22.18 -1.01 -2.97
CA THR A 344 22.06 -1.44 -4.37
C THR A 344 22.35 -0.24 -5.26
N ASN A 345 23.22 -0.41 -6.27
CA ASN A 345 23.60 0.63 -7.23
C ASN A 345 23.36 0.19 -8.68
N LYS A 346 22.96 1.17 -9.51
CA LYS A 346 22.74 1.02 -10.94
C LYS A 346 23.84 1.75 -11.72
N VAL A 347 24.31 1.15 -12.82
CA VAL A 347 25.22 1.79 -13.77
C VAL A 347 24.68 1.66 -15.19
N PHE A 348 24.20 2.76 -15.74
CA PHE A 348 23.70 2.85 -17.11
C PHE A 348 24.84 3.10 -18.10
N PHE A 349 24.95 2.25 -19.11
CA PHE A 349 25.75 2.47 -20.31
C PHE A 349 24.84 2.82 -21.48
N GLU A 350 25.18 3.90 -22.19
CA GLU A 350 24.64 4.23 -23.50
C GLU A 350 25.64 3.80 -24.57
N PHE A 351 25.16 3.12 -25.61
CA PHE A 351 25.95 2.69 -26.76
C PHE A 351 25.63 3.56 -27.99
N PRO A 352 26.56 3.71 -28.96
CA PRO A 352 26.31 4.48 -30.18
C PRO A 352 25.26 3.83 -31.11
N HIS A 353 24.96 2.55 -30.88
CA HIS A 353 23.83 1.80 -31.41
C HIS A 353 23.64 0.52 -30.57
N ARG A 354 22.41 -0.01 -30.55
CA ARG A 354 22.11 -1.34 -30.01
C ARG A 354 22.87 -2.42 -30.80
N TRP A 355 23.79 -3.11 -30.13
CA TRP A 355 24.52 -4.25 -30.70
C TRP A 355 23.89 -5.62 -30.37
N TRP A 356 22.85 -5.65 -29.54
CA TRP A 356 22.12 -6.85 -29.14
C TRP A 356 20.78 -7.05 -29.90
N PRO A 357 20.22 -8.28 -29.92
CA PRO A 357 18.89 -8.56 -30.46
C PRO A 357 17.78 -7.93 -29.63
N GLU A 358 16.64 -7.59 -30.26
CA GLU A 358 15.52 -6.92 -29.57
C GLU A 358 14.82 -7.84 -28.55
N ASP A 359 14.96 -9.15 -28.71
CA ASP A 359 14.24 -10.14 -27.91
C ASP A 359 14.94 -10.52 -26.59
N LYS A 360 16.04 -9.85 -26.25
CA LYS A 360 16.83 -10.09 -25.03
C LYS A 360 16.45 -9.11 -23.92
N ALA A 361 16.25 -9.65 -22.72
CA ALA A 361 15.95 -8.89 -21.50
C ALA A 361 17.21 -8.52 -20.73
N SER A 362 18.22 -9.41 -20.68
CA SER A 362 19.40 -9.21 -19.86
C SER A 362 20.62 -10.05 -20.28
N PHE A 363 21.80 -9.59 -19.86
CA PHE A 363 23.11 -10.24 -20.05
C PHE A 363 23.71 -10.54 -18.67
N ASN A 364 23.89 -11.82 -18.35
CA ASN A 364 24.02 -12.33 -16.98
C ASN A 364 25.34 -13.10 -16.80
N PHE A 365 26.05 -12.85 -15.71
CA PHE A 365 27.42 -13.32 -15.51
C PHE A 365 27.50 -14.49 -14.52
N ILE A 366 27.87 -15.67 -15.04
CA ILE A 366 28.20 -16.84 -14.23
C ILE A 366 29.70 -16.83 -13.91
N TRP A 367 30.02 -17.09 -12.65
CA TRP A 367 31.36 -17.04 -12.09
C TRP A 367 31.76 -18.39 -11.45
N PRO A 368 32.13 -19.42 -12.24
CA PRO A 368 32.65 -20.66 -11.69
C PRO A 368 33.94 -20.37 -10.91
N GLU A 369 34.10 -20.96 -9.72
CA GLU A 369 35.11 -20.48 -8.75
C GLU A 369 36.54 -20.40 -9.32
N LYS A 370 36.95 -21.36 -10.16
CA LYS A 370 38.25 -21.32 -10.85
C LYS A 370 38.41 -20.13 -11.80
N VAL A 371 37.36 -19.78 -12.55
CA VAL A 371 37.36 -18.64 -13.47
C VAL A 371 37.43 -17.32 -12.69
N LYS A 372 36.81 -17.27 -11.52
CA LYS A 372 36.91 -16.16 -10.56
C LYS A 372 38.32 -16.07 -9.95
N GLU A 373 38.92 -17.17 -9.52
CA GLU A 373 40.32 -17.24 -9.06
C GLU A 373 41.29 -16.75 -10.16
N GLU A 374 41.18 -17.28 -11.38
CA GLU A 374 42.00 -16.89 -12.54
C GLU A 374 41.82 -15.41 -12.92
N PHE A 375 40.59 -14.89 -12.85
CA PHE A 375 40.29 -13.48 -13.10
C PHE A 375 40.94 -12.57 -12.05
N LEU A 376 40.83 -12.90 -10.75
CA LEU A 376 41.45 -12.11 -9.68
C LEU A 376 42.99 -12.21 -9.67
N GLN A 377 43.55 -13.33 -10.11
CA GLN A 377 45.00 -13.44 -10.37
C GLN A 377 45.45 -12.58 -11.56
N THR A 378 44.60 -12.40 -12.57
CA THR A 378 44.90 -11.62 -13.79
C THR A 378 44.73 -10.12 -13.61
N TYR A 379 43.65 -9.68 -12.95
CA TYR A 379 43.24 -8.27 -12.82
C TYR A 379 43.36 -7.71 -11.40
N GLY A 380 43.84 -8.52 -10.44
CA GLY A 380 44.05 -8.14 -9.05
C GLY A 380 42.77 -8.09 -8.19
N GLN A 381 42.94 -8.17 -6.87
CA GLN A 381 41.83 -8.14 -5.91
C GLN A 381 40.99 -6.85 -5.97
N SER A 382 41.56 -5.74 -6.43
CA SER A 382 40.85 -4.49 -6.71
C SER A 382 39.73 -4.62 -7.76
N SER A 383 39.70 -5.73 -8.50
CA SER A 383 38.65 -6.05 -9.48
C SER A 383 37.54 -6.96 -8.91
N GLU A 384 37.57 -7.33 -7.63
CA GLU A 384 36.57 -8.22 -6.99
C GLU A 384 35.12 -7.72 -7.14
N TRP A 385 34.91 -6.40 -7.18
CA TRP A 385 33.57 -5.83 -7.35
C TRP A 385 32.88 -6.22 -8.66
N LEU A 386 33.64 -6.58 -9.71
CA LEU A 386 33.09 -7.10 -10.97
C LEU A 386 32.45 -8.48 -10.79
N CYS A 387 32.83 -9.24 -9.76
CA CYS A 387 32.23 -10.53 -9.45
C CYS A 387 30.79 -10.42 -8.91
N ASP A 388 30.42 -9.25 -8.37
CA ASP A 388 29.10 -8.98 -7.79
C ASP A 388 28.19 -8.14 -8.72
N VAL A 389 28.71 -7.71 -9.88
CA VAL A 389 27.89 -7.29 -11.01
C VAL A 389 27.28 -8.55 -11.62
N PHE A 390 26.02 -8.84 -11.29
CA PHE A 390 25.37 -10.09 -11.70
C PHE A 390 24.72 -10.00 -13.08
N THR A 391 24.30 -8.81 -13.51
CA THR A 391 23.59 -8.64 -14.78
C THR A 391 23.68 -7.22 -15.35
N PHE A 392 23.50 -7.10 -16.67
CA PHE A 392 23.03 -5.91 -17.36
C PHE A 392 21.62 -6.16 -17.91
N TYR A 393 20.61 -5.42 -17.42
CA TYR A 393 19.28 -5.40 -18.04
C TYR A 393 19.25 -4.46 -19.25
N THR A 394 18.40 -4.75 -20.23
CA THR A 394 17.96 -3.76 -21.22
C THR A 394 17.03 -2.73 -20.56
N VAL A 395 16.91 -1.54 -21.16
CA VAL A 395 16.12 -0.44 -20.59
C VAL A 395 14.94 -0.12 -21.51
N THR A 396 13.71 -0.27 -21.01
CA THR A 396 12.49 0.01 -21.75
C THR A 396 12.44 1.48 -22.20
N TYR A 397 11.91 1.74 -23.39
CA TYR A 397 11.89 3.07 -24.05
C TYR A 397 13.28 3.70 -24.32
N GLN A 398 14.37 2.92 -24.17
CA GLN A 398 15.76 3.40 -24.24
C GLN A 398 16.62 2.40 -25.04
N PRO A 399 16.41 2.27 -26.36
CA PRO A 399 16.86 1.12 -27.16
C PRO A 399 18.38 0.92 -27.23
N ASN A 400 19.15 1.98 -26.94
CA ASN A 400 20.61 2.00 -26.99
C ASN A 400 21.26 1.83 -25.61
N LEU A 401 20.50 1.48 -24.55
CA LEU A 401 20.99 1.45 -23.17
C LEU A 401 20.92 0.07 -22.51
N LEU A 402 21.95 -0.20 -21.69
CA LEU A 402 21.97 -1.29 -20.71
C LEU A 402 22.19 -0.73 -19.30
N CYS A 403 21.62 -1.38 -18.29
CA CYS A 403 21.77 -1.04 -16.88
C CYS A 403 22.43 -2.21 -16.11
N ALA A 404 23.69 -2.04 -15.71
CA ALA A 404 24.35 -2.95 -14.78
C ALA A 404 23.78 -2.79 -13.38
N TRP A 405 23.62 -3.91 -12.65
CA TRP A 405 23.21 -3.91 -11.25
C TRP A 405 24.28 -4.57 -10.36
N ILE A 406 24.52 -3.96 -9.20
CA ILE A 406 25.44 -4.45 -8.15
C ILE A 406 24.84 -4.14 -6.77
N THR A 407 25.00 -5.06 -5.81
CA THR A 407 24.46 -4.94 -4.44
C THR A 407 25.55 -5.16 -3.38
N GLY A 408 25.17 -5.01 -2.11
CA GLY A 408 25.95 -5.35 -0.93
C GLY A 408 27.28 -4.62 -0.75
N LYS A 409 28.28 -5.32 -0.18
CA LYS A 409 29.60 -4.76 0.16
C LYS A 409 30.29 -4.05 -1.02
N ASN A 410 30.20 -4.64 -2.22
CA ASN A 410 30.91 -4.16 -3.40
C ASN A 410 30.13 -3.05 -4.12
N ALA A 411 28.81 -2.96 -3.94
CA ALA A 411 28.05 -1.77 -4.29
C ALA A 411 28.41 -0.54 -3.44
N ARG A 412 28.99 -0.70 -2.24
CA ARG A 412 29.61 0.43 -1.51
C ARG A 412 31.02 0.72 -1.99
N HIS A 413 31.82 -0.30 -2.31
CA HIS A 413 33.17 -0.10 -2.83
C HIS A 413 33.17 0.64 -4.18
N ILE A 414 32.31 0.25 -5.13
CA ILE A 414 32.23 0.87 -6.46
C ILE A 414 31.98 2.39 -6.41
N GLU A 415 31.24 2.90 -5.40
CA GLU A 415 31.03 4.34 -5.21
C GLU A 415 32.32 5.12 -4.95
N THR A 416 33.34 4.47 -4.37
CA THR A 416 34.65 5.07 -4.07
C THR A 416 35.60 5.12 -5.28
N LEU A 417 35.37 4.29 -6.30
CA LEU A 417 36.16 4.25 -7.53
C LEU A 417 35.88 5.46 -8.44
N SER A 418 36.81 5.78 -9.34
CA SER A 418 36.58 6.84 -10.34
C SER A 418 35.56 6.39 -11.39
N ASP A 419 35.02 7.34 -12.17
CA ASP A 419 34.13 7.00 -13.29
C ASP A 419 34.87 6.23 -14.40
N VAL A 420 36.20 6.38 -14.52
CA VAL A 420 37.02 5.67 -15.51
C VAL A 420 37.20 4.20 -15.10
N ASP A 421 37.54 3.94 -13.83
CA ASP A 421 37.73 2.56 -13.33
C ASP A 421 36.45 1.73 -13.47
N VAL A 422 35.30 2.36 -13.19
CA VAL A 422 33.99 1.72 -13.32
C VAL A 422 33.61 1.50 -14.79
N TYR A 423 33.85 2.49 -15.65
CA TYR A 423 33.60 2.38 -17.09
C TYR A 423 34.44 1.26 -17.73
N ASP A 424 35.76 1.28 -17.55
CA ASP A 424 36.63 0.29 -18.20
C ASP A 424 36.48 -1.11 -17.57
N GLY A 425 36.20 -1.20 -16.25
CA GLY A 425 35.90 -2.47 -15.58
C GLY A 425 34.61 -3.12 -16.05
N LEU A 426 33.51 -2.36 -16.14
CA LEU A 426 32.22 -2.87 -16.65
C LEU A 426 32.29 -3.19 -18.14
N TYR A 427 32.99 -2.39 -18.94
CA TYR A 427 33.23 -2.70 -20.36
C TYR A 427 34.08 -3.96 -20.53
N LEU A 428 35.12 -4.16 -19.70
CA LEU A 428 35.93 -5.38 -19.67
C LEU A 428 35.07 -6.61 -19.35
N LEU A 429 34.25 -6.57 -18.29
CA LEU A 429 33.37 -7.67 -17.90
C LEU A 429 32.41 -8.06 -19.04
N LEU A 430 31.74 -7.08 -19.64
CA LEU A 430 30.79 -7.27 -20.72
C LEU A 430 31.47 -7.83 -21.98
N ASN A 431 32.59 -7.23 -22.40
CA ASN A 431 33.35 -7.68 -23.57
C ASN A 431 34.00 -9.06 -23.36
N LYS A 432 34.47 -9.40 -22.15
CA LYS A 432 35.13 -10.68 -21.88
C LYS A 432 34.12 -11.85 -21.82
N SER A 433 32.87 -11.58 -21.45
CA SER A 433 31.82 -12.59 -21.33
C SER A 433 31.04 -12.80 -22.64
N PHE A 434 30.86 -11.76 -23.45
CA PHE A 434 29.97 -11.77 -24.61
C PHE A 434 30.63 -11.34 -25.95
N GLY A 435 31.86 -10.81 -25.93
CA GLY A 435 32.51 -10.20 -27.10
C GLY A 435 32.99 -11.16 -28.20
N GLU A 436 32.98 -12.47 -27.96
CA GLU A 436 33.20 -13.47 -29.03
C GLU A 436 31.92 -13.74 -29.85
N HIS A 437 30.75 -13.42 -29.29
CA HIS A 437 29.43 -13.70 -29.87
C HIS A 437 28.75 -12.43 -30.40
N TYR A 438 29.08 -11.27 -29.82
CA TYR A 438 28.57 -9.95 -30.21
C TYR A 438 29.67 -8.96 -30.54
N ASN A 439 29.43 -8.08 -31.52
CA ASN A 439 30.31 -6.96 -31.84
C ASN A 439 30.11 -5.81 -30.82
N ILE A 440 30.59 -5.99 -29.60
CA ILE A 440 30.36 -5.07 -28.47
C ILE A 440 31.22 -3.80 -28.63
N VAL A 441 30.59 -2.77 -29.19
CA VAL A 441 31.16 -1.43 -29.29
C VAL A 441 31.30 -0.77 -27.91
N LYS A 442 32.28 0.12 -27.74
CA LYS A 442 32.43 0.90 -26.50
C LYS A 442 31.20 1.80 -26.24
N PRO A 443 30.72 1.93 -24.99
CA PRO A 443 29.70 2.91 -24.63
C PRO A 443 30.14 4.36 -24.92
N THR A 444 29.21 5.22 -25.33
CA THR A 444 29.41 6.67 -25.53
C THR A 444 29.37 7.44 -24.22
N ARG A 445 28.50 7.03 -23.28
CA ARG A 445 28.32 7.67 -21.97
C ARG A 445 28.05 6.61 -20.89
N MET A 446 28.40 6.97 -19.66
CA MET A 446 28.01 6.25 -18.45
C MET A 446 27.29 7.20 -17.48
N LEU A 447 26.30 6.68 -16.76
CA LEU A 447 25.67 7.34 -15.61
C LEU A 447 25.49 6.31 -14.49
N ARG A 448 25.81 6.67 -13.24
CA ARG A 448 25.68 5.76 -12.09
C ARG A 448 25.06 6.42 -10.87
N SER A 449 24.42 5.61 -10.02
CA SER A 449 24.00 6.02 -8.69
C SER A 449 25.16 5.98 -7.68
N LYS A 450 25.00 6.72 -6.58
CA LYS A 450 25.76 6.60 -5.34
C LYS A 450 24.80 6.87 -4.19
N TRP A 451 24.57 5.90 -3.31
CA TRP A 451 23.57 5.97 -2.24
C TRP A 451 24.17 5.88 -0.83
N TYR A 452 25.35 5.26 -0.69
CA TYR A 452 26.01 5.07 0.61
C TYR A 452 26.99 6.20 0.97
N THR A 453 27.79 6.63 -0.01
CA THR A 453 28.76 7.74 0.15
C THR A 453 28.06 9.08 0.31
N ASP A 454 26.86 9.23 -0.24
CA ASP A 454 25.94 10.34 0.03
C ASP A 454 25.50 10.33 1.51
N GLU A 455 25.83 11.40 2.23
CA GLU A 455 25.58 11.52 3.66
C GLU A 455 24.16 11.97 4.05
N HIS A 456 23.29 12.15 3.04
CA HIS A 456 21.85 12.42 3.19
C HIS A 456 21.01 11.15 2.98
N PHE A 457 21.61 10.07 2.45
CA PHE A 457 20.94 8.77 2.28
C PHE A 457 21.60 7.62 3.05
N ARG A 458 22.93 7.48 3.03
CA ARG A 458 23.69 6.43 3.74
C ARG A 458 23.21 5.00 3.47
N GLY A 459 22.70 4.73 2.28
CA GLY A 459 22.20 3.44 1.83
C GLY A 459 20.98 3.58 0.92
N SER A 460 20.60 2.48 0.26
CA SER A 460 19.51 2.48 -0.73
C SER A 460 18.15 2.30 -0.04
N TYR A 461 17.89 1.20 0.67
CA TYR A 461 16.67 1.00 1.45
C TYR A 461 16.83 -0.04 2.57
N THR A 462 15.82 -0.12 3.44
CA THR A 462 15.83 -0.96 4.65
C THR A 462 15.80 -2.46 4.29
N PHE A 463 16.22 -3.32 5.21
CA PHE A 463 15.79 -4.71 5.23
C PHE A 463 15.73 -5.26 6.66
N HIS A 464 14.93 -6.30 6.85
CA HIS A 464 14.82 -7.00 8.11
C HIS A 464 15.85 -8.12 8.20
N SER A 465 16.79 -7.94 9.13
CA SER A 465 17.92 -8.84 9.30
C SER A 465 17.70 -9.88 10.40
N MET A 466 18.59 -10.89 10.44
CA MET A 466 18.74 -11.76 11.59
C MET A 466 19.06 -10.98 12.88
N VAL A 467 19.68 -9.80 12.77
CA VAL A 467 19.93 -8.90 13.92
C VAL A 467 18.63 -8.23 14.38
N PHE A 468 17.79 -7.74 13.46
CA PHE A 468 16.45 -7.21 13.76
C PHE A 468 15.60 -8.25 14.51
N GLU A 469 15.61 -9.51 14.04
CA GLU A 469 14.89 -10.62 14.68
C GLU A 469 15.47 -10.97 16.06
N GLN A 470 16.79 -11.17 16.18
CA GLN A 470 17.46 -11.49 17.45
C GLN A 470 17.29 -10.38 18.49
N MET A 471 17.26 -9.12 18.07
CA MET A 471 17.00 -7.98 18.94
C MET A 471 15.50 -7.83 19.30
N ASN A 472 14.60 -8.59 18.66
CA ASN A 472 13.15 -8.60 18.88
C ASN A 472 12.54 -7.20 18.99
N VAL A 473 12.95 -6.32 18.08
CA VAL A 473 12.40 -4.97 17.90
C VAL A 473 11.24 -4.99 16.90
N LYS A 474 10.46 -3.91 16.81
CA LYS A 474 9.38 -3.78 15.82
C LYS A 474 9.38 -2.41 15.13
N LEU A 475 9.01 -2.36 13.85
CA LEU A 475 9.00 -1.14 13.03
C LEU A 475 8.12 -0.04 13.64
N ARG A 476 6.95 -0.39 14.19
CA ARG A 476 6.08 0.52 14.96
C ARG A 476 6.82 1.32 16.05
N GLU A 477 7.88 0.78 16.63
CA GLU A 477 8.66 1.45 17.68
C GLU A 477 9.50 2.62 17.13
N LEU A 478 9.86 2.57 15.85
CA LEU A 478 10.43 3.70 15.11
C LEU A 478 9.33 4.67 14.64
N ALA A 479 8.16 4.18 14.26
CA ALA A 479 6.98 4.98 13.89
C ALA A 479 6.24 5.67 15.06
N GLU A 480 6.47 5.22 16.30
CA GLU A 480 5.92 5.83 17.53
C GLU A 480 6.38 7.29 17.66
N PRO A 481 5.47 8.26 17.88
CA PRO A 481 5.85 9.65 18.02
C PRO A 481 6.49 9.90 19.39
N ILE A 482 7.40 10.88 19.47
CA ILE A 482 7.82 11.46 20.74
C ILE A 482 6.69 12.38 21.20
N MET A 483 6.16 12.11 22.39
CA MET A 483 5.03 12.82 22.98
C MET A 483 5.46 13.69 24.16
N SER A 484 4.72 14.77 24.40
CA SER A 484 4.75 15.55 25.63
C SER A 484 3.32 15.69 26.14
N GLY A 485 2.99 14.95 27.21
CA GLY A 485 1.60 14.63 27.53
C GLY A 485 0.89 14.02 26.32
N ASN A 486 -0.20 14.64 25.88
CA ASN A 486 -0.95 14.24 24.69
C ASN A 486 -0.51 14.93 23.39
N LYS A 487 0.48 15.84 23.42
CA LYS A 487 0.99 16.55 22.24
C LYS A 487 2.07 15.73 21.52
N PRO A 488 1.94 15.41 20.21
CA PRO A 488 3.02 14.83 19.43
C PRO A 488 4.05 15.92 19.09
N ILE A 489 5.32 15.69 19.46
CA ILE A 489 6.42 16.67 19.32
C ILE A 489 7.32 16.32 18.14
N ILE A 490 7.72 15.05 18.01
CA ILE A 490 8.46 14.54 16.85
C ILE A 490 7.77 13.28 16.32
N LEU A 491 7.45 13.31 15.04
CA LEU A 491 6.74 12.30 14.27
C LEU A 491 7.73 11.67 13.28
N PHE A 492 7.54 10.40 12.93
CA PHE A 492 8.49 9.64 12.10
C PHE A 492 7.76 9.03 10.90
N ALA A 493 8.21 9.38 9.69
CA ALA A 493 7.66 8.88 8.42
C ALA A 493 8.78 8.51 7.44
N GLY A 494 8.43 7.79 6.37
CA GLY A 494 9.38 7.15 5.45
C GLY A 494 9.30 5.63 5.54
N GLU A 495 9.88 4.95 4.54
CA GLU A 495 9.75 3.50 4.34
C GLU A 495 10.17 2.66 5.55
N SER A 496 11.21 3.07 6.28
CA SER A 496 11.67 2.41 7.53
C SER A 496 10.73 2.61 8.72
N THR A 497 9.49 3.05 8.50
CA THR A 497 8.47 3.29 9.53
C THR A 497 7.11 2.68 9.18
N HIS A 498 7.00 1.89 8.09
CA HIS A 498 5.77 1.19 7.70
C HIS A 498 5.89 -0.30 8.04
N ASP A 499 5.07 -0.83 8.95
CA ASP A 499 5.23 -2.21 9.47
C ASP A 499 5.22 -3.30 8.38
N HIS A 500 4.48 -3.10 7.28
CA HIS A 500 4.34 -4.08 6.19
C HIS A 500 5.05 -3.67 4.89
N HIS A 501 4.61 -2.59 4.24
CA HIS A 501 5.25 -1.98 3.07
C HIS A 501 6.58 -1.24 3.36
N TYR A 502 7.52 -1.85 4.08
CA TYR A 502 8.85 -1.27 4.26
C TYR A 502 9.63 -1.25 2.93
N SER A 503 10.67 -0.42 2.85
CA SER A 503 11.54 -0.24 1.67
C SER A 503 10.92 0.32 0.38
N THR A 504 9.59 0.42 0.26
CA THR A 504 8.91 0.89 -0.97
C THR A 504 8.57 2.39 -0.98
N VAL A 505 8.18 2.91 -2.16
CA VAL A 505 7.64 4.27 -2.28
C VAL A 505 6.23 4.38 -1.70
N HIS A 506 5.35 3.39 -1.89
CA HIS A 506 3.97 3.45 -1.39
C HIS A 506 3.96 3.49 0.15
N GLY A 507 4.75 2.65 0.84
CA GLY A 507 4.89 2.72 2.30
C GLY A 507 5.50 4.03 2.81
N ALA A 508 6.42 4.64 2.05
CA ALA A 508 6.88 6.00 2.36
C ALA A 508 5.76 7.05 2.24
N VAL A 509 4.87 6.94 1.26
CA VAL A 509 3.72 7.85 1.08
C VAL A 509 2.69 7.66 2.20
N GLU A 510 2.32 6.42 2.47
CA GLU A 510 1.34 6.04 3.51
C GLU A 510 1.80 6.50 4.90
N THR A 511 3.09 6.36 5.23
CA THR A 511 3.67 6.89 6.47
C THR A 511 3.68 8.43 6.50
N GLY A 512 3.89 9.08 5.35
CA GLY A 512 3.76 10.54 5.23
C GLY A 512 2.34 11.03 5.52
N PHE A 513 1.34 10.39 4.92
CA PHE A 513 -0.08 10.68 5.21
C PHE A 513 -0.43 10.39 6.67
N ARG A 514 0.02 9.26 7.24
CA ARG A 514 -0.20 8.86 8.64
C ARG A 514 0.25 9.93 9.64
N GLU A 515 1.45 10.50 9.46
CA GLU A 515 1.97 11.52 10.37
C GLU A 515 1.32 12.90 10.16
N ALA A 516 0.96 13.26 8.92
CA ALA A 516 0.18 14.47 8.65
C ALA A 516 -1.21 14.38 9.30
N ASP A 517 -1.94 13.28 9.09
CA ASP A 517 -3.25 13.05 9.70
C ASP A 517 -3.16 12.98 11.24
N ARG A 518 -2.05 12.47 11.81
CA ARG A 518 -1.80 12.50 13.26
C ARG A 518 -1.75 13.94 13.79
N LEU A 519 -1.11 14.88 13.08
CA LEU A 519 -1.13 16.31 13.44
C LEU A 519 -2.49 16.98 13.19
N ILE A 520 -3.13 16.71 12.05
CA ILE A 520 -4.43 17.30 11.71
C ILE A 520 -5.50 16.89 12.72
N ASN A 521 -5.51 15.64 13.17
CA ASN A 521 -6.45 15.17 14.20
C ASN A 521 -6.09 15.72 15.59
N PHE A 522 -4.81 15.89 15.93
CA PHE A 522 -4.39 16.52 17.19
C PHE A 522 -4.83 18.00 17.26
N GLU A 523 -4.47 18.81 16.27
CA GLU A 523 -4.79 20.25 16.28
C GLU A 523 -6.30 20.49 16.20
N ARG A 524 -7.05 19.72 15.40
CA ARG A 524 -8.53 19.78 15.40
C ARG A 524 -9.16 19.29 16.71
N THR A 525 -8.42 18.64 17.61
CA THR A 525 -8.88 18.33 18.96
C THR A 525 -8.62 19.52 19.89
N CYS A 526 -7.44 20.15 19.81
CA CYS A 526 -7.15 21.41 20.51
C CYS A 526 -8.12 22.54 20.13
N ASP A 527 -8.32 22.80 18.84
CA ASP A 527 -9.24 23.86 18.35
C ASP A 527 -10.67 23.69 18.93
N ARG A 528 -11.11 22.43 19.12
CA ARG A 528 -12.44 22.11 19.69
C ARG A 528 -12.47 22.22 21.20
N LEU A 529 -11.39 21.88 21.90
CA LEU A 529 -11.28 22.09 23.35
C LEU A 529 -11.23 23.59 23.67
N ASP A 530 -10.52 24.39 22.87
CA ASP A 530 -10.47 25.85 23.02
C ASP A 530 -11.84 26.49 22.72
N GLN A 531 -12.54 26.03 21.66
CA GLN A 531 -13.92 26.44 21.39
C GLN A 531 -14.89 26.06 22.51
N LEU A 532 -14.86 24.81 23.00
CA LEU A 532 -15.67 24.38 24.16
C LEU A 532 -15.35 25.19 25.42
N THR A 533 -14.09 25.59 25.63
CA THR A 533 -13.71 26.44 26.77
C THR A 533 -14.28 27.86 26.67
N ILE A 534 -14.46 28.38 25.46
CA ILE A 534 -15.12 29.67 25.19
C ILE A 534 -16.65 29.52 25.32
N ASP A 535 -17.24 28.52 24.66
CA ASP A 535 -18.70 28.29 24.67
C ASP A 535 -19.24 28.00 26.07
N ASN A 536 -18.50 27.26 26.90
CA ASN A 536 -18.86 27.00 28.31
C ASN A 536 -18.96 28.28 29.15
N PHE A 537 -18.25 29.34 28.78
CA PHE A 537 -18.30 30.63 29.48
C PHE A 537 -19.62 31.39 29.23
N ASP A 538 -20.23 31.21 28.05
CA ASP A 538 -21.53 31.76 27.70
C ASP A 538 -22.69 30.81 28.10
N GLN A 539 -22.45 29.49 28.07
CA GLN A 539 -23.46 28.47 28.38
C GLN A 539 -23.80 28.42 29.88
N ALA A 540 -22.84 28.74 30.75
CA ALA A 540 -23.05 28.88 32.20
C ALA A 540 -24.15 29.89 32.60
N LEU A 541 -24.50 30.84 31.71
CA LEU A 541 -25.55 31.83 31.94
C LEU A 541 -26.96 31.36 31.48
N ARG A 542 -27.10 30.13 30.96
CA ARG A 542 -28.36 29.63 30.37
C ARG A 542 -28.93 28.36 31.02
N ILE A 543 -28.13 27.59 31.77
CA ILE A 543 -28.56 26.32 32.38
C ILE A 543 -29.20 26.53 33.76
N GLU A 544 -30.27 27.34 33.82
CA GLU A 544 -31.18 27.39 34.98
C GLU A 544 -32.67 27.32 34.56
N ILE A 545 -32.97 27.17 33.27
CA ILE A 545 -34.33 27.01 32.74
C ILE A 545 -34.38 25.88 31.71
N ASP A 546 -34.73 24.66 32.16
CA ASP A 546 -35.92 23.89 31.74
C ASP A 546 -35.75 22.40 32.10
N ALA A 547 -36.01 22.07 33.36
CA ALA A 547 -35.94 20.69 33.88
C ALA A 547 -37.30 19.96 33.72
N SER A 548 -37.75 19.74 32.49
CA SER A 548 -39.04 19.10 32.17
C SER A 548 -38.93 17.62 31.75
N ALA A 549 -39.03 16.73 32.75
CA ALA A 549 -39.58 15.38 32.65
C ALA A 549 -39.26 14.51 31.39
N ARG A 550 -37.99 14.25 31.08
CA ARG A 550 -37.59 13.11 30.22
C ARG A 550 -37.40 11.84 31.04
N ARG A 551 -37.69 10.67 30.47
CA ARG A 551 -37.27 9.37 31.04
C ARG A 551 -35.76 9.22 30.85
N MET A 552 -35.02 9.42 31.93
CA MET A 552 -33.59 9.10 31.99
C MET A 552 -33.40 7.71 32.62
N GLU A 553 -32.73 6.83 31.88
CA GLU A 553 -32.27 5.51 32.33
C GLU A 553 -30.74 5.49 32.38
N ARG A 554 -30.14 4.51 33.08
CA ARG A 554 -28.68 4.34 33.15
C ARG A 554 -28.30 2.87 33.07
N THR A 555 -27.27 2.58 32.28
CA THR A 555 -26.60 1.26 32.20
C THR A 555 -25.17 1.45 31.72
N ARG A 556 -24.22 0.60 32.08
CA ARG A 556 -22.79 0.88 31.82
C ARG A 556 -22.37 0.70 30.37
N VAL A 557 -23.03 -0.18 29.60
CA VAL A 557 -22.77 -0.34 28.16
C VAL A 557 -24.08 -0.38 27.36
N VAL A 558 -24.20 0.42 26.30
CA VAL A 558 -25.28 0.26 25.31
C VAL A 558 -24.72 -0.41 24.05
N ILE A 559 -25.41 -1.41 23.53
CA ILE A 559 -25.12 -2.06 22.24
C ILE A 559 -26.23 -1.65 21.26
N VAL A 560 -25.86 -1.14 20.09
CA VAL A 560 -26.78 -0.64 19.07
C VAL A 560 -26.74 -1.56 17.84
N GLY A 561 -27.88 -2.18 17.55
CA GLY A 561 -28.08 -3.26 16.58
C GLY A 561 -27.97 -4.65 17.22
N ALA A 562 -28.98 -5.49 17.04
CA ALA A 562 -29.03 -6.91 17.40
C ALA A 562 -28.83 -7.82 16.16
N GLY A 563 -28.06 -7.35 15.18
CA GLY A 563 -27.43 -8.23 14.21
C GLY A 563 -26.41 -9.17 14.86
N ILE A 564 -25.90 -10.14 14.11
CA ILE A 564 -25.00 -11.20 14.64
C ILE A 564 -23.81 -10.68 15.47
N ALA A 565 -23.24 -9.52 15.11
CA ALA A 565 -22.15 -8.90 15.86
C ALA A 565 -22.61 -8.32 17.22
N GLY A 566 -23.80 -7.72 17.30
CA GLY A 566 -24.37 -7.21 18.54
C GLY A 566 -24.81 -8.33 19.49
N LEU A 567 -25.38 -9.41 18.95
CA LEU A 567 -25.69 -10.64 19.69
C LEU A 567 -24.43 -11.30 20.24
N ALA A 568 -23.37 -11.42 19.43
CA ALA A 568 -22.08 -11.93 19.87
C ALA A 568 -21.43 -11.04 20.95
N ALA A 569 -21.54 -9.71 20.84
CA ALA A 569 -21.06 -8.78 21.84
C ALA A 569 -21.83 -8.91 23.17
N ALA A 570 -23.17 -8.95 23.13
CA ALA A 570 -24.02 -9.17 24.31
C ALA A 570 -23.69 -10.50 25.00
N LYS A 571 -23.57 -11.59 24.22
CA LYS A 571 -23.18 -12.91 24.76
C LYS A 571 -21.79 -12.90 25.36
N THR A 572 -20.82 -12.23 24.73
CA THR A 572 -19.46 -12.11 25.29
C THR A 572 -19.45 -11.36 26.62
N LEU A 573 -20.35 -10.39 26.82
CA LEU A 573 -20.53 -9.72 28.11
C LEU A 573 -21.18 -10.65 29.17
N GLU A 574 -22.25 -11.37 28.84
CA GLU A 574 -22.88 -12.31 29.79
C GLU A 574 -21.97 -13.50 30.15
N ASP A 575 -21.26 -14.08 29.18
CA ASP A 575 -20.27 -15.16 29.42
C ASP A 575 -19.09 -14.68 30.30
N ALA A 576 -18.79 -13.37 30.28
CA ALA A 576 -17.81 -12.74 31.18
C ALA A 576 -18.41 -12.28 32.53
N GLY A 577 -19.70 -12.53 32.79
CA GLY A 577 -20.42 -12.11 34.00
C GLY A 577 -20.79 -10.62 34.04
N PHE A 578 -20.60 -9.88 32.94
CA PHE A 578 -20.92 -8.45 32.85
C PHE A 578 -22.39 -8.25 32.48
N THR A 579 -23.23 -8.03 33.49
CA THR A 579 -24.69 -7.92 33.34
C THR A 579 -25.22 -6.48 33.28
N ASP A 580 -24.37 -5.45 33.33
CA ASP A 580 -24.77 -4.04 33.24
C ASP A 580 -24.59 -3.48 31.82
N TYR A 581 -25.26 -4.11 30.86
CA TYR A 581 -25.41 -3.63 29.50
C TYR A 581 -26.89 -3.56 29.08
N LEU A 582 -27.18 -2.98 27.92
CA LEU A 582 -28.47 -3.04 27.23
C LEU A 582 -28.25 -3.17 25.72
N LEU A 583 -28.95 -4.09 25.06
CA LEU A 583 -28.96 -4.28 23.62
C LEU A 583 -30.24 -3.65 23.02
N LEU A 584 -30.05 -2.76 22.04
CA LEU A 584 -31.11 -2.05 21.34
C LEU A 584 -31.16 -2.48 19.86
N GLU A 585 -32.35 -2.79 19.36
CA GLU A 585 -32.63 -3.04 17.94
C GLU A 585 -33.78 -2.16 17.47
N ALA A 586 -33.65 -1.61 16.26
CA ALA A 586 -34.66 -0.77 15.63
C ALA A 586 -35.82 -1.60 15.06
N GLN A 587 -35.54 -2.82 14.61
CA GLN A 587 -36.53 -3.80 14.15
C GLN A 587 -37.27 -4.47 15.32
N ASP A 588 -38.44 -5.04 15.06
CA ASP A 588 -39.22 -5.87 15.99
C ASP A 588 -38.67 -7.31 16.12
N VAL A 589 -37.59 -7.63 15.40
CA VAL A 589 -36.88 -8.93 15.37
C VAL A 589 -35.37 -8.73 15.44
N VAL A 590 -34.63 -9.79 15.80
CA VAL A 590 -33.15 -9.81 15.81
C VAL A 590 -32.56 -10.37 14.51
N GLY A 591 -31.24 -10.27 14.34
CA GLY A 591 -30.48 -10.92 13.28
C GLY A 591 -30.01 -10.00 12.16
N GLY A 592 -30.74 -8.93 11.87
CA GLY A 592 -30.36 -7.87 10.93
C GLY A 592 -30.30 -8.35 9.48
N ARG A 593 -29.12 -8.81 9.01
CA ARG A 593 -28.96 -9.43 7.68
C ARG A 593 -28.98 -10.97 7.70
N ILE A 594 -29.27 -11.56 8.86
CA ILE A 594 -29.65 -12.97 9.00
C ILE A 594 -31.17 -12.99 9.16
N HIS A 595 -31.87 -13.48 8.15
CA HIS A 595 -33.32 -13.57 8.15
C HIS A 595 -33.76 -14.82 7.38
N SER A 596 -34.46 -15.71 8.09
CA SER A 596 -35.06 -16.93 7.55
C SER A 596 -36.57 -16.87 7.69
N VAL A 597 -37.31 -17.27 6.64
CA VAL A 597 -38.78 -17.37 6.69
C VAL A 597 -39.23 -18.83 6.49
N PRO A 598 -40.34 -19.27 7.10
CA PRO A 598 -40.93 -20.57 6.82
C PRO A 598 -41.38 -20.67 5.37
N TRP A 599 -41.09 -21.80 4.71
CA TRP A 599 -41.50 -22.06 3.33
C TRP A 599 -41.92 -23.52 3.18
N GLY A 600 -43.18 -23.77 2.82
CA GLY A 600 -43.72 -25.13 2.77
C GLY A 600 -43.54 -25.90 4.09
N ASN A 601 -42.65 -26.91 4.09
CA ASN A 601 -42.31 -27.74 5.24
C ASN A 601 -40.92 -27.43 5.84
N GLY A 602 -40.25 -26.36 5.39
CA GLY A 602 -38.89 -25.99 5.78
C GLY A 602 -38.70 -24.47 5.89
N TRP A 603 -37.49 -24.02 5.61
CA TRP A 603 -37.06 -22.62 5.75
C TRP A 603 -36.27 -22.17 4.51
N ILE A 604 -36.46 -20.91 4.12
CA ILE A 604 -35.60 -20.23 3.14
C ILE A 604 -34.86 -19.06 3.80
N ASP A 605 -33.61 -18.86 3.41
CA ASP A 605 -32.75 -17.83 3.97
C ASP A 605 -32.71 -16.61 3.03
N CYS A 606 -33.60 -15.65 3.26
CA CYS A 606 -33.65 -14.38 2.51
C CYS A 606 -32.39 -13.52 2.76
N GLY A 607 -31.76 -13.68 3.93
CA GLY A 607 -30.47 -13.07 4.27
C GLY A 607 -29.27 -13.97 3.95
N ALA A 608 -28.30 -14.02 4.89
CA ALA A 608 -27.19 -14.98 4.83
C ALA A 608 -27.69 -16.43 4.84
N GLN A 609 -27.07 -17.31 4.03
CA GLN A 609 -27.49 -18.69 3.76
C GLN A 609 -26.38 -19.73 4.01
N PHE A 610 -25.11 -19.36 3.80
CA PHE A 610 -23.98 -20.28 3.92
C PHE A 610 -23.12 -19.97 5.14
N LEU A 611 -22.76 -21.02 5.87
CA LEU A 611 -21.59 -21.01 6.75
C LEU A 611 -20.42 -21.66 6.00
N HIS A 612 -19.39 -20.87 5.71
CA HIS A 612 -18.24 -21.33 4.93
C HIS A 612 -17.20 -22.02 5.83
N GLY A 613 -16.95 -23.31 5.60
CA GLY A 613 -15.87 -24.11 6.20
C GLY A 613 -16.11 -24.68 7.61
N ASP A 614 -15.94 -26.00 7.74
CA ASP A 614 -16.02 -26.80 8.98
C ASP A 614 -15.18 -26.29 10.17
N LYS A 615 -13.96 -25.82 9.91
CA LYS A 615 -12.94 -25.55 10.95
C LYS A 615 -13.13 -24.23 11.70
N SER A 616 -14.08 -23.39 11.29
CA SER A 616 -14.31 -22.11 11.98
C SER A 616 -14.87 -22.33 13.40
N ARG A 617 -14.54 -21.43 14.34
CA ARG A 617 -15.13 -21.49 15.71
C ARG A 617 -16.67 -21.40 15.68
N LEU A 618 -17.22 -20.71 14.67
CA LEU A 618 -18.67 -20.61 14.48
C LEU A 618 -19.26 -21.93 13.97
N ALA A 619 -18.62 -22.61 13.01
CA ALA A 619 -19.04 -23.95 12.58
C ALA A 619 -18.97 -24.96 13.73
N GLN A 620 -17.89 -24.96 14.51
CA GLN A 620 -17.79 -25.80 15.72
C GLN A 620 -18.93 -25.52 16.72
N TYR A 621 -19.30 -24.25 16.94
CA TYR A 621 -20.45 -23.88 17.77
C TYR A 621 -21.78 -24.41 17.19
N CYS A 622 -22.02 -24.21 15.88
CA CYS A 622 -23.23 -24.69 15.20
C CYS A 622 -23.34 -26.23 15.14
N PHE A 623 -22.23 -26.96 14.98
CA PHE A 623 -22.19 -28.42 15.09
C PHE A 623 -22.52 -28.88 16.52
N ASN A 624 -21.91 -28.27 17.54
CA ASN A 624 -22.17 -28.59 18.95
C ASN A 624 -23.62 -28.28 19.40
N SER A 625 -24.39 -27.54 18.60
CA SER A 625 -25.80 -27.21 18.85
C SER A 625 -26.77 -27.79 17.81
N ASP A 626 -26.34 -28.76 16.98
CA ASP A 626 -27.20 -29.47 16.00
C ASP A 626 -27.97 -28.53 15.03
N LEU A 627 -27.36 -27.38 14.70
CA LEU A 627 -27.96 -26.36 13.82
C LEU A 627 -27.71 -26.62 12.33
N LEU A 628 -26.69 -27.39 11.97
CA LEU A 628 -26.25 -27.57 10.59
C LEU A 628 -26.90 -28.79 9.93
N SER A 629 -27.11 -28.69 8.62
CA SER A 629 -27.66 -29.74 7.78
C SER A 629 -26.55 -30.64 7.21
N ASN A 630 -26.89 -31.90 6.96
CA ASN A 630 -26.05 -32.82 6.16
C ASN A 630 -26.21 -32.57 4.64
N ILE A 631 -27.03 -31.60 4.24
CA ILE A 631 -27.21 -31.16 2.85
C ILE A 631 -26.26 -29.97 2.60
N GLN A 632 -25.40 -30.09 1.60
CA GLN A 632 -24.54 -29.01 1.12
C GLN A 632 -25.30 -28.09 0.14
N GLY A 633 -24.88 -26.84 0.03
CA GLY A 633 -25.37 -25.94 -1.03
C GLY A 633 -24.92 -26.41 -2.43
N THR A 634 -25.75 -26.16 -3.44
CA THR A 634 -25.47 -26.46 -4.87
C THR A 634 -25.67 -25.24 -5.76
N ASP A 635 -25.75 -24.04 -5.18
CA ASP A 635 -25.88 -22.77 -5.91
C ASP A 635 -24.64 -22.58 -6.83
N GLY A 636 -24.88 -22.41 -8.13
CA GLY A 636 -23.86 -22.39 -9.19
C GLY A 636 -23.73 -23.70 -9.99
N ASP A 637 -24.25 -24.83 -9.49
CA ASP A 637 -24.23 -26.10 -10.22
C ASP A 637 -25.20 -26.11 -11.43
N GLY A 638 -25.00 -27.09 -12.31
CA GLY A 638 -26.03 -27.55 -13.25
C GLY A 638 -25.75 -27.18 -14.71
N ILE A 639 -26.80 -26.74 -15.42
CA ILE A 639 -26.76 -26.61 -16.88
C ILE A 639 -26.42 -25.17 -17.25
N PHE A 640 -25.20 -24.95 -17.76
CA PHE A 640 -24.76 -23.68 -18.31
C PHE A 640 -25.34 -23.45 -19.72
N LEU A 641 -26.08 -22.36 -19.89
CA LEU A 641 -26.93 -22.06 -21.04
C LEU A 641 -26.60 -20.72 -21.67
N ARG A 642 -26.70 -20.62 -23.01
CA ARG A 642 -26.69 -19.35 -23.75
C ARG A 642 -28.10 -18.91 -24.14
N ASP A 643 -28.27 -17.61 -24.39
CA ASP A 643 -29.55 -17.00 -24.79
C ASP A 643 -30.10 -17.52 -26.14
N ASP A 644 -29.26 -18.20 -26.92
CA ASP A 644 -29.63 -18.87 -28.16
C ASP A 644 -30.22 -20.29 -27.98
N GLY A 645 -30.10 -20.87 -26.78
CA GLY A 645 -30.49 -22.25 -26.45
C GLY A 645 -29.34 -23.26 -26.39
N THR A 646 -28.09 -22.84 -26.59
CA THR A 646 -26.91 -23.72 -26.53
C THR A 646 -26.59 -24.11 -25.09
N ILE A 647 -26.59 -25.42 -24.81
CA ILE A 647 -26.01 -26.01 -23.59
C ILE A 647 -24.49 -26.11 -23.75
N MET A 648 -23.74 -25.67 -22.76
CA MET A 648 -22.27 -25.80 -22.76
C MET A 648 -21.81 -27.23 -22.50
N ASN A 649 -20.64 -27.59 -23.04
CA ASN A 649 -20.06 -28.91 -22.80
C ASN A 649 -19.53 -29.02 -21.36
N GLU A 650 -19.97 -30.05 -20.63
CA GLU A 650 -19.61 -30.30 -19.24
C GLU A 650 -18.08 -30.37 -19.00
N SER A 651 -17.31 -30.95 -19.94
CA SER A 651 -15.84 -31.00 -19.82
C SER A 651 -15.13 -29.67 -20.04
N LEU A 652 -15.83 -28.66 -20.56
CA LEU A 652 -15.37 -27.27 -20.59
C LEU A 652 -15.75 -26.53 -19.31
N VAL A 653 -16.95 -26.78 -18.76
CA VAL A 653 -17.38 -26.23 -17.46
C VAL A 653 -16.40 -26.66 -16.36
N ARG A 654 -16.18 -27.96 -16.20
CA ARG A 654 -15.25 -28.51 -15.19
C ARG A 654 -13.82 -27.95 -15.33
N LYS A 655 -13.33 -27.72 -16.55
CA LYS A 655 -12.00 -27.12 -16.78
C LYS A 655 -11.87 -25.64 -16.41
N VAL A 656 -12.98 -24.94 -16.27
CA VAL A 656 -13.01 -23.56 -15.73
C VAL A 656 -13.17 -23.60 -14.21
N ASP A 657 -13.95 -24.56 -13.70
CA ASP A 657 -14.14 -24.84 -12.28
C ASP A 657 -12.83 -25.30 -11.60
N ASP A 658 -12.06 -26.16 -12.26
CA ASP A 658 -10.69 -26.60 -11.87
C ASP A 658 -9.68 -25.42 -11.74
N LEU A 659 -10.01 -24.22 -12.24
CA LEU A 659 -9.21 -23.00 -12.12
C LEU A 659 -9.70 -22.06 -11.00
N TYR A 660 -10.84 -22.36 -10.37
CA TYR A 660 -11.45 -21.53 -9.33
C TYR A 660 -11.04 -22.03 -7.93
N VAL A 661 -10.31 -21.20 -7.17
CA VAL A 661 -9.79 -21.56 -5.84
C VAL A 661 -10.86 -21.29 -4.76
N GLY A 662 -12.03 -21.92 -4.93
CA GLY A 662 -13.13 -21.91 -3.94
C GLY A 662 -12.93 -22.95 -2.83
N GLY A 663 -13.27 -22.60 -1.59
CA GLY A 663 -13.25 -23.53 -0.46
C GLY A 663 -14.41 -24.54 -0.53
N PRO A 664 -14.19 -25.85 -0.34
CA PRO A 664 -15.13 -26.90 -0.78
C PRO A 664 -16.38 -27.13 0.09
N GLU A 665 -16.72 -26.22 1.01
CA GLU A 665 -17.77 -26.47 2.03
C GLU A 665 -18.69 -25.25 2.27
N HIS A 666 -19.85 -25.28 1.61
CA HIS A 666 -21.00 -24.43 1.88
C HIS A 666 -22.00 -25.18 2.78
N LEU A 667 -21.93 -24.93 4.09
CA LEU A 667 -22.79 -25.58 5.08
C LEU A 667 -24.11 -24.82 5.24
N LEU A 668 -25.24 -25.55 5.15
CA LEU A 668 -26.60 -25.02 5.29
C LEU A 668 -27.15 -25.23 6.70
N PHE A 669 -28.12 -24.42 7.11
CA PHE A 669 -28.81 -24.56 8.39
C PHE A 669 -30.07 -25.44 8.31
N LYS A 670 -30.23 -26.30 9.31
CA LYS A 670 -31.32 -27.29 9.46
C LYS A 670 -32.68 -26.66 9.73
N TYR A 671 -32.68 -25.47 10.34
CA TYR A 671 -33.86 -24.72 10.78
C TYR A 671 -33.82 -23.24 10.31
N GLY A 672 -33.18 -22.99 9.16
CA GLY A 672 -32.84 -21.64 8.69
C GLY A 672 -31.70 -21.00 9.49
N TYR A 673 -30.95 -20.08 8.87
CA TYR A 673 -29.83 -19.38 9.50
C TYR A 673 -30.24 -18.61 10.78
N SER A 674 -31.46 -18.07 10.84
CA SER A 674 -32.00 -17.40 12.04
C SER A 674 -32.09 -18.31 13.27
N SER A 675 -32.01 -19.64 13.13
CA SER A 675 -31.86 -20.54 14.28
C SER A 675 -30.61 -20.25 15.13
N LEU A 676 -29.51 -19.78 14.51
CA LEU A 676 -28.32 -19.32 15.22
C LEU A 676 -28.59 -18.02 16.01
N THR A 677 -29.29 -17.06 15.42
CA THR A 677 -29.57 -15.78 16.10
C THR A 677 -30.55 -15.96 17.26
N ASN A 678 -31.52 -16.87 17.10
CA ASN A 678 -32.44 -17.26 18.16
C ASN A 678 -31.67 -17.95 19.30
N LEU A 679 -30.83 -18.96 19.00
CA LEU A 679 -29.98 -19.62 20.00
C LEU A 679 -29.09 -18.62 20.76
N LEU A 680 -28.59 -17.59 20.09
CA LEU A 680 -27.83 -16.53 20.77
C LEU A 680 -28.69 -15.69 21.71
N VAL A 681 -29.92 -15.32 21.32
CA VAL A 681 -30.87 -14.55 22.18
C VAL A 681 -31.42 -15.39 23.33
N ASP A 682 -31.74 -16.66 23.11
CA ASP A 682 -32.26 -17.58 24.13
C ASP A 682 -31.25 -17.81 25.28
N ASN A 683 -29.96 -17.51 25.04
CA ASN A 683 -28.87 -17.53 26.00
C ASN A 683 -28.53 -16.14 26.60
N LEU A 684 -29.37 -15.12 26.39
CA LEU A 684 -29.28 -13.80 27.02
C LEU A 684 -30.47 -13.56 27.96
N ASN A 685 -30.31 -12.60 28.87
CA ASN A 685 -31.43 -12.14 29.68
C ASN A 685 -32.42 -11.30 28.84
N GLU A 686 -33.63 -11.79 28.60
CA GLU A 686 -34.71 -11.11 27.84
C GLU A 686 -34.85 -9.62 28.18
N ARG A 687 -34.71 -9.24 29.47
CA ARG A 687 -34.87 -7.85 29.94
C ARG A 687 -33.75 -6.91 29.47
N LYS A 688 -32.72 -7.45 28.82
CA LYS A 688 -31.57 -6.73 28.26
C LYS A 688 -31.67 -6.52 26.75
N VAL A 689 -32.63 -7.15 26.08
CA VAL A 689 -32.87 -6.96 24.64
C VAL A 689 -34.12 -6.10 24.46
N ARG A 690 -34.00 -4.96 23.77
CA ARG A 690 -35.13 -4.11 23.41
C ARG A 690 -35.25 -4.03 21.90
N LEU A 691 -36.31 -4.63 21.37
CA LEU A 691 -36.72 -4.57 19.97
C LEU A 691 -37.60 -3.33 19.76
N ALA A 692 -37.86 -2.97 18.50
CA ALA A 692 -38.62 -1.77 18.09
C ALA A 692 -38.14 -0.46 18.76
N THR A 693 -36.86 -0.38 19.14
CA THR A 693 -36.26 0.71 19.91
C THR A 693 -35.16 1.39 19.07
N PRO A 694 -35.51 2.12 18.00
CA PRO A 694 -34.53 2.81 17.16
C PRO A 694 -33.81 3.91 17.95
N VAL A 695 -32.49 3.98 17.77
CA VAL A 695 -31.63 5.05 18.28
C VAL A 695 -31.65 6.22 17.30
N GLU A 696 -31.94 7.41 17.81
CA GLU A 696 -31.98 8.66 17.03
C GLU A 696 -30.60 9.35 17.04
N THR A 697 -30.04 9.54 18.24
CA THR A 697 -28.73 10.18 18.43
C THR A 697 -27.94 9.53 19.56
N ILE A 698 -26.62 9.55 19.41
CA ILE A 698 -25.61 9.17 20.40
C ILE A 698 -24.81 10.43 20.68
N HIS A 699 -25.09 11.05 21.83
CA HIS A 699 -24.32 12.18 22.33
C HIS A 699 -23.11 11.64 23.10
N TRP A 700 -21.91 12.19 22.89
CA TRP A 700 -20.69 11.78 23.59
C TRP A 700 -19.73 12.95 23.87
N ARG A 701 -18.84 12.78 24.84
CA ARG A 701 -17.89 13.81 25.31
C ARG A 701 -16.70 13.16 26.03
N ASP A 702 -15.54 13.80 25.93
CA ASP A 702 -14.27 13.28 26.46
C ASP A 702 -14.14 13.42 27.99
N SER A 703 -15.00 14.21 28.63
CA SER A 703 -15.06 14.42 30.09
C SER A 703 -16.48 14.64 30.59
N VAL A 704 -16.70 14.47 31.90
CA VAL A 704 -17.95 14.77 32.61
C VAL A 704 -17.66 15.50 33.92
N ASP A 705 -18.37 16.60 34.16
CA ASP A 705 -18.12 17.52 35.28
C ASP A 705 -18.73 17.05 36.62
N SER A 706 -19.54 15.99 36.59
CA SER A 706 -20.27 15.46 37.74
C SER A 706 -20.18 13.93 37.80
N PRO A 707 -19.89 13.32 38.97
CA PRO A 707 -19.90 11.86 39.15
C PRO A 707 -21.25 11.18 38.87
N ASN A 708 -22.34 11.95 38.88
CA ASN A 708 -23.70 11.45 38.60
C ASN A 708 -24.05 11.49 37.10
N ASP A 709 -23.22 12.13 36.28
CA ASP A 709 -23.41 12.23 34.83
C ASP A 709 -22.65 11.09 34.11
N SER A 710 -22.84 10.96 32.79
CA SER A 710 -22.21 9.92 31.96
C SER A 710 -21.58 10.51 30.68
N PRO A 711 -20.41 9.99 30.24
CA PRO A 711 -19.71 10.50 29.05
C PRO A 711 -20.49 10.28 27.75
N ILE A 712 -21.50 9.38 27.74
CA ILE A 712 -22.35 9.09 26.59
C ILE A 712 -23.83 9.14 27.01
N ILE A 713 -24.68 9.69 26.14
CA ILE A 713 -26.14 9.68 26.26
C ILE A 713 -26.73 9.17 24.94
N VAL A 714 -27.39 8.03 24.96
CA VAL A 714 -28.10 7.46 23.80
C VAL A 714 -29.56 7.89 23.86
N LYS A 715 -30.06 8.56 22.82
CA LYS A 715 -31.46 9.00 22.67
C LYS A 715 -32.20 8.05 21.73
N THR A 716 -33.36 7.56 22.14
CA THR A 716 -34.28 6.82 21.26
C THR A 716 -35.33 7.77 20.65
N PHE A 717 -35.96 7.35 19.55
CA PHE A 717 -37.08 8.10 18.94
C PHE A 717 -38.30 8.27 19.88
N GLU A 718 -38.38 7.50 20.98
CA GLU A 718 -39.38 7.67 22.04
C GLU A 718 -39.00 8.73 23.09
N GLU A 719 -38.06 9.63 22.78
CA GLU A 719 -37.52 10.68 23.69
C GLU A 719 -36.92 10.13 25.01
N THR A 720 -36.64 8.81 25.08
CA THR A 720 -35.96 8.19 26.22
C THR A 720 -34.46 8.39 26.10
N GLN A 721 -33.82 8.80 27.19
CA GLN A 721 -32.39 9.09 27.25
C GLN A 721 -31.69 8.07 28.14
N ILE A 722 -30.66 7.40 27.62
CA ILE A 722 -29.93 6.33 28.30
C ILE A 722 -28.50 6.80 28.55
N LEU A 723 -28.21 7.12 29.81
CA LEU A 723 -26.89 7.48 30.31
C LEU A 723 -25.99 6.25 30.34
N THR A 724 -24.79 6.32 29.74
CA THR A 724 -23.89 5.17 29.65
C THR A 724 -22.40 5.53 29.68
N ASP A 725 -21.56 4.56 30.03
CA ASP A 725 -20.09 4.74 30.08
C ASP A 725 -19.45 4.43 28.72
N ALA A 726 -20.03 3.50 27.96
CA ALA A 726 -19.55 3.06 26.64
C ALA A 726 -20.71 2.69 25.69
N VAL A 727 -20.50 2.85 24.39
CA VAL A 727 -21.43 2.39 23.36
C VAL A 727 -20.72 1.49 22.34
N ILE A 728 -21.34 0.36 22.00
CA ILE A 728 -20.90 -0.57 20.96
C ILE A 728 -21.88 -0.44 19.80
N VAL A 729 -21.42 0.01 18.64
CA VAL A 729 -22.27 0.20 17.45
C VAL A 729 -22.00 -0.91 16.45
N THR A 730 -23.04 -1.66 16.09
CA THR A 730 -22.95 -2.80 15.15
C THR A 730 -23.87 -2.67 13.93
N CYS A 731 -24.39 -1.46 13.71
CA CYS A 731 -25.20 -1.11 12.53
C CYS A 731 -24.46 -1.45 11.22
N SER A 732 -25.22 -1.75 10.15
CA SER A 732 -24.64 -2.05 8.84
C SER A 732 -23.93 -0.82 8.25
N LEU A 733 -22.89 -1.06 7.44
CA LEU A 733 -22.17 0.02 6.75
C LEU A 733 -23.10 0.86 5.85
N GLY A 734 -24.06 0.22 5.16
CA GLY A 734 -25.09 0.94 4.40
C GLY A 734 -25.93 1.90 5.25
N TYR A 735 -26.40 1.47 6.42
CA TYR A 735 -27.11 2.35 7.35
C TYR A 735 -26.22 3.48 7.89
N LEU A 736 -24.96 3.17 8.20
CA LEU A 736 -24.00 4.16 8.69
C LEU A 736 -23.67 5.21 7.62
N LYS A 737 -23.53 4.86 6.34
CA LYS A 737 -23.35 5.84 5.24
C LYS A 737 -24.40 6.95 5.31
N GLU A 738 -25.67 6.57 5.28
CA GLU A 738 -26.80 7.50 5.32
C GLU A 738 -26.90 8.28 6.65
N ASN A 739 -26.69 7.60 7.79
CA ASN A 739 -27.13 8.12 9.09
C ASN A 739 -26.01 8.59 10.04
N HIS A 740 -24.74 8.24 9.85
CA HIS A 740 -23.67 8.59 10.80
C HIS A 740 -23.48 10.10 11.00
N ARG A 741 -23.88 10.93 10.02
CA ARG A 741 -23.83 12.40 10.11
C ARG A 741 -24.93 13.00 10.99
N LYS A 742 -25.98 12.24 11.29
CA LYS A 742 -27.11 12.62 12.17
C LYS A 742 -27.00 11.92 13.53
N MET A 743 -26.62 10.64 13.50
CA MET A 743 -26.60 9.70 14.62
C MET A 743 -25.56 10.02 15.70
N PHE A 744 -24.47 10.74 15.40
CA PHE A 744 -23.40 11.02 16.37
C PHE A 744 -23.22 12.52 16.63
N GLN A 745 -23.24 12.90 17.92
CA GLN A 745 -23.08 14.28 18.37
C GLN A 745 -22.05 14.37 19.52
N PRO A 746 -20.83 14.89 19.30
CA PRO A 746 -20.31 15.41 18.05
C PRO A 746 -20.18 14.34 16.96
N LEU A 747 -20.03 14.79 15.71
CA LEU A 747 -19.70 13.91 14.58
C LEU A 747 -18.49 13.03 14.90
N LEU A 748 -18.52 11.80 14.37
CA LEU A 748 -17.41 10.84 14.49
C LEU A 748 -16.06 11.45 14.07
N PRO A 749 -14.94 11.00 14.66
CA PRO A 749 -13.60 11.36 14.20
C PRO A 749 -13.46 11.12 12.70
N SER A 750 -12.90 12.08 11.96
CA SER A 750 -13.01 12.09 10.49
C SER A 750 -12.42 10.85 9.80
N ARG A 751 -11.47 10.13 10.42
CA ARG A 751 -11.00 8.81 9.93
C ARG A 751 -12.13 7.78 9.80
N LEU A 752 -13.11 7.81 10.70
CA LEU A 752 -14.26 6.89 10.70
C LEU A 752 -15.34 7.38 9.73
N SER A 753 -15.63 8.68 9.66
CA SER A 753 -16.54 9.22 8.65
C SER A 753 -16.04 8.95 7.23
N ILE A 754 -14.75 9.19 6.95
CA ILE A 754 -14.15 8.92 5.65
C ILE A 754 -14.20 7.42 5.33
N ALA A 755 -13.83 6.54 6.26
CA ALA A 755 -13.96 5.09 6.06
C ALA A 755 -15.42 4.65 5.82
N ILE A 756 -16.40 5.25 6.52
CA ILE A 756 -17.82 4.98 6.28
C ILE A 756 -18.25 5.40 4.88
N GLU A 757 -17.83 6.56 4.39
CA GLU A 757 -18.21 7.08 3.06
C GLU A 757 -17.48 6.36 1.91
N ASP A 758 -16.18 6.08 2.06
CA ASP A 758 -15.32 5.59 0.98
C ASP A 758 -15.39 4.05 0.80
N LEU A 759 -15.66 3.27 1.86
CA LEU A 759 -15.77 1.80 1.75
C LEU A 759 -16.97 1.40 0.88
N GLY A 760 -16.76 0.58 -0.14
CA GLY A 760 -17.83 0.04 -0.98
C GLY A 760 -18.84 -0.80 -0.19
N PHE A 761 -20.13 -0.67 -0.51
CA PHE A 761 -21.20 -1.49 0.05
C PHE A 761 -22.24 -1.76 -1.05
N GLY A 762 -22.33 -3.03 -1.50
CA GLY A 762 -23.19 -3.44 -2.61
C GLY A 762 -24.50 -4.09 -2.16
N THR A 763 -25.50 -4.02 -3.04
CA THR A 763 -26.81 -4.68 -2.88
C THR A 763 -26.82 -6.01 -3.63
N ILE A 764 -27.40 -7.04 -3.01
CA ILE A 764 -27.68 -8.35 -3.60
C ILE A 764 -29.04 -8.79 -3.08
N ASN A 765 -29.96 -9.12 -3.98
CA ASN A 765 -31.28 -9.65 -3.64
C ASN A 765 -31.40 -11.12 -4.05
N LYS A 766 -32.33 -11.81 -3.41
CA LYS A 766 -32.71 -13.19 -3.71
C LYS A 766 -34.18 -13.23 -4.09
N ILE A 767 -34.50 -13.94 -5.17
CA ILE A 767 -35.88 -14.20 -5.58
C ILE A 767 -36.09 -15.71 -5.47
N PHE A 768 -37.19 -16.12 -4.83
CA PHE A 768 -37.57 -17.52 -4.69
C PHE A 768 -38.81 -17.78 -5.55
N LEU A 769 -38.69 -18.71 -6.50
CA LEU A 769 -39.72 -19.06 -7.48
C LEU A 769 -40.20 -20.47 -7.19
N ASP A 770 -41.30 -20.62 -6.47
CA ASP A 770 -41.92 -21.93 -6.22
C ASP A 770 -42.92 -22.28 -7.31
N PHE A 771 -42.68 -23.40 -7.99
CA PHE A 771 -43.55 -23.93 -9.05
C PHE A 771 -44.55 -24.97 -8.52
N GLY A 772 -44.49 -25.30 -7.22
CA GLY A 772 -45.33 -26.30 -6.54
C GLY A 772 -44.94 -27.75 -6.87
N GLU A 773 -44.61 -28.04 -8.13
CA GLU A 773 -44.05 -29.32 -8.60
C GLU A 773 -42.84 -29.09 -9.52
N PRO A 774 -41.76 -29.90 -9.44
CA PRO A 774 -40.57 -29.71 -10.26
C PRO A 774 -40.85 -30.08 -11.72
N TRP A 775 -40.79 -29.11 -12.63
CA TRP A 775 -41.02 -29.31 -14.07
C TRP A 775 -39.74 -29.69 -14.85
N TRP A 776 -38.58 -29.68 -14.19
CA TRP A 776 -37.27 -30.04 -14.74
C TRP A 776 -36.91 -31.51 -14.52
N GLN A 777 -35.82 -31.97 -15.15
CA GLN A 777 -35.36 -33.36 -15.02
C GLN A 777 -34.72 -33.61 -13.65
N LYS A 778 -34.96 -34.80 -13.09
CA LYS A 778 -34.34 -35.24 -11.83
C LYS A 778 -32.81 -35.28 -11.95
N GLY A 779 -32.12 -34.56 -11.06
CA GLY A 779 -30.65 -34.44 -11.08
C GLY A 779 -30.13 -33.19 -11.81
N VAL A 780 -31.01 -32.27 -12.22
CA VAL A 780 -30.63 -30.89 -12.53
C VAL A 780 -30.56 -30.10 -11.23
N ASN A 781 -29.38 -29.54 -10.92
CA ASN A 781 -29.15 -28.68 -9.74
C ASN A 781 -29.39 -27.19 -10.03
N GLY A 782 -29.44 -26.77 -11.29
CA GLY A 782 -29.61 -25.36 -11.66
C GLY A 782 -29.48 -25.07 -13.16
N PHE A 783 -29.73 -23.81 -13.53
CA PHE A 783 -29.70 -23.26 -14.88
C PHE A 783 -28.88 -21.97 -14.90
N GLN A 784 -27.61 -22.04 -15.31
CA GLN A 784 -26.65 -20.94 -15.23
C GLN A 784 -26.62 -20.11 -16.54
N LEU A 785 -26.67 -18.78 -16.44
CA LEU A 785 -26.88 -17.90 -17.59
C LEU A 785 -25.56 -17.33 -18.15
N LEU A 786 -25.19 -17.74 -19.36
CA LEU A 786 -24.04 -17.18 -20.08
C LEU A 786 -24.47 -16.04 -21.01
N TRP A 787 -24.35 -14.82 -20.50
CA TRP A 787 -24.62 -13.57 -21.20
C TRP A 787 -23.59 -13.29 -22.30
N ARG A 788 -24.07 -13.13 -23.54
CA ARG A 788 -23.24 -12.76 -24.71
C ARG A 788 -23.17 -11.26 -24.89
N ARG A 789 -21.98 -10.72 -25.19
CA ARG A 789 -21.76 -9.27 -25.44
C ARG A 789 -22.30 -8.79 -26.80
N ASP A 790 -22.52 -9.71 -27.73
CA ASP A 790 -22.95 -9.49 -29.12
C ASP A 790 -24.46 -9.73 -29.35
N ALA A 791 -25.18 -10.21 -28.33
CA ALA A 791 -26.60 -10.55 -28.46
C ALA A 791 -27.53 -9.34 -28.20
N ASP A 792 -28.69 -9.34 -28.87
CA ASP A 792 -29.72 -8.34 -28.61
C ASP A 792 -30.47 -8.64 -27.31
N HIS A 793 -30.15 -7.83 -26.30
CA HIS A 793 -30.79 -7.79 -24.97
C HIS A 793 -31.67 -6.55 -24.78
N GLN A 794 -32.03 -5.82 -25.84
CA GLN A 794 -32.96 -4.69 -25.74
C GLN A 794 -34.41 -5.14 -25.50
N SER A 795 -34.73 -6.40 -25.84
CA SER A 795 -36.04 -7.02 -25.60
C SER A 795 -36.22 -7.64 -24.21
N LEU A 796 -35.29 -7.41 -23.27
CA LEU A 796 -35.31 -7.97 -21.92
C LEU A 796 -35.33 -6.84 -20.88
N PRO A 797 -36.05 -7.00 -19.75
CA PRO A 797 -36.08 -6.03 -18.66
C PRO A 797 -34.66 -5.74 -18.17
N GLU A 798 -34.35 -4.47 -17.86
CA GLU A 798 -32.97 -4.06 -17.58
C GLU A 798 -32.34 -4.84 -16.41
N TRP A 799 -33.14 -5.10 -15.37
CA TRP A 799 -32.71 -5.82 -14.16
C TRP A 799 -32.28 -7.27 -14.40
N THR A 800 -32.89 -7.95 -15.39
CA THR A 800 -32.64 -9.38 -15.65
C THR A 800 -31.21 -9.70 -16.07
N LYS A 801 -30.41 -8.69 -16.42
CA LYS A 801 -29.03 -8.82 -16.93
C LYS A 801 -28.00 -9.01 -15.82
N ASP A 802 -28.35 -8.67 -14.58
CA ASP A 802 -27.49 -8.81 -13.40
C ASP A 802 -27.76 -10.14 -12.64
N LEU A 803 -28.35 -11.14 -13.34
CA LEU A 803 -28.65 -12.48 -12.83
C LEU A 803 -27.56 -13.48 -13.23
N THR A 804 -27.14 -14.30 -12.27
CA THR A 804 -26.18 -15.39 -12.48
C THR A 804 -26.85 -16.64 -13.07
N GLY A 805 -27.98 -17.04 -12.49
CA GLY A 805 -28.59 -18.34 -12.73
C GLY A 805 -29.90 -18.54 -11.97
N PHE A 806 -30.47 -19.72 -12.13
CA PHE A 806 -31.62 -20.22 -11.38
C PHE A 806 -31.22 -21.55 -10.74
N ASP A 807 -30.94 -21.56 -9.45
CA ASP A 807 -30.46 -22.73 -8.71
C ASP A 807 -31.64 -23.49 -8.09
N VAL A 808 -31.62 -24.82 -8.11
CA VAL A 808 -32.63 -25.66 -7.46
C VAL A 808 -32.34 -25.71 -5.97
N LEU A 809 -33.24 -25.20 -5.13
CA LEU A 809 -32.99 -25.14 -3.69
C LEU A 809 -33.00 -26.57 -3.09
N PRO A 810 -31.90 -27.09 -2.53
CA PRO A 810 -31.79 -28.51 -2.15
C PRO A 810 -32.81 -28.98 -1.09
N THR A 811 -33.33 -28.06 -0.29
CA THR A 811 -34.36 -28.31 0.74
C THR A 811 -35.79 -28.24 0.19
N HIS A 812 -36.02 -27.58 -0.95
CA HIS A 812 -37.34 -27.35 -1.55
C HIS A 812 -37.26 -27.61 -3.07
N PRO A 813 -37.31 -28.88 -3.53
CA PRO A 813 -36.95 -29.24 -4.90
C PRO A 813 -37.92 -28.78 -6.00
N ALA A 814 -39.02 -28.09 -5.65
CA ALA A 814 -39.93 -27.41 -6.59
C ALA A 814 -39.67 -25.89 -6.67
N THR A 815 -38.74 -25.36 -5.86
CA THR A 815 -38.40 -23.95 -5.75
C THR A 815 -37.03 -23.66 -6.38
N LEU A 816 -36.95 -22.64 -7.23
CA LEU A 816 -35.69 -22.07 -7.71
C LEU A 816 -35.32 -20.84 -6.89
N ILE A 817 -34.05 -20.72 -6.47
CA ILE A 817 -33.47 -19.47 -5.98
C ILE A 817 -32.77 -18.75 -7.14
N VAL A 818 -32.90 -17.43 -7.20
CA VAL A 818 -32.27 -16.56 -8.20
C VAL A 818 -31.50 -15.48 -7.49
N TRP A 819 -30.20 -15.39 -7.77
CA TRP A 819 -29.32 -14.35 -7.25
C TRP A 819 -29.26 -13.17 -8.25
N VAL A 820 -29.56 -11.97 -7.77
CA VAL A 820 -29.40 -10.72 -8.55
C VAL A 820 -28.52 -9.73 -7.79
N GLY A 821 -27.51 -9.20 -8.47
CA GLY A 821 -26.59 -8.21 -7.90
C GLY A 821 -26.74 -6.82 -8.52
N GLY A 822 -25.75 -5.98 -8.28
CA GLY A 822 -25.49 -4.78 -9.08
C GLY A 822 -26.64 -3.77 -9.08
N ARG A 823 -27.03 -3.32 -10.28
CA ARG A 823 -28.11 -2.35 -10.46
C ARG A 823 -29.46 -3.04 -10.59
N GLY A 824 -29.48 -4.29 -11.06
CA GLY A 824 -30.68 -5.11 -11.13
C GLY A 824 -31.32 -5.33 -9.76
N ALA A 825 -30.53 -5.52 -8.69
CA ALA A 825 -31.06 -5.66 -7.33
C ALA A 825 -31.88 -4.42 -6.91
N CYS A 826 -31.33 -3.22 -7.11
CA CYS A 826 -32.02 -1.96 -6.80
C CYS A 826 -33.22 -1.67 -7.70
N ILE A 827 -33.33 -2.28 -8.89
CA ILE A 827 -34.53 -2.20 -9.73
C ILE A 827 -35.60 -3.18 -9.21
N VAL A 828 -35.19 -4.38 -8.76
CA VAL A 828 -36.09 -5.40 -8.18
C VAL A 828 -36.79 -4.89 -6.92
N ASP A 829 -36.13 -4.05 -6.11
CA ASP A 829 -36.74 -3.41 -4.93
C ASP A 829 -38.00 -2.57 -5.25
N ASP A 830 -38.13 -2.05 -6.48
CA ASP A 830 -39.25 -1.23 -6.96
C ASP A 830 -40.32 -2.04 -7.75
N LEU A 831 -40.15 -3.35 -7.95
CA LEU A 831 -41.03 -4.21 -8.76
C LEU A 831 -41.99 -5.06 -7.93
N SER A 832 -43.15 -5.41 -8.49
CA SER A 832 -44.08 -6.36 -7.86
C SER A 832 -43.62 -7.80 -8.07
N GLU A 833 -43.96 -8.69 -7.13
CA GLU A 833 -43.62 -10.11 -7.18
C GLU A 833 -44.14 -10.78 -8.47
N GLU A 834 -45.32 -10.40 -8.96
CA GLU A 834 -45.87 -10.93 -10.21
C GLU A 834 -45.09 -10.46 -11.44
N THR A 835 -44.56 -9.22 -11.42
CA THR A 835 -43.69 -8.70 -12.48
C THR A 835 -42.37 -9.45 -12.49
N ILE A 836 -41.76 -9.61 -11.31
CA ILE A 836 -40.50 -10.34 -11.11
C ILE A 836 -40.64 -11.80 -11.58
N ALA A 837 -41.69 -12.50 -11.15
CA ALA A 837 -41.97 -13.88 -11.54
C ALA A 837 -42.19 -14.03 -13.05
N GLN A 838 -42.99 -13.13 -13.66
CA GLN A 838 -43.26 -13.16 -15.10
C GLN A 838 -41.99 -12.87 -15.92
N ASP A 839 -41.12 -11.95 -15.48
CA ASP A 839 -39.84 -11.65 -16.12
C ASP A 839 -38.85 -12.82 -16.01
N CYS A 840 -38.71 -13.42 -14.82
CA CYS A 840 -37.95 -14.66 -14.61
C CYS A 840 -38.42 -15.80 -15.52
N ARG A 841 -39.74 -16.00 -15.62
CA ARG A 841 -40.36 -17.00 -16.49
C ARG A 841 -40.12 -16.73 -17.98
N ASN A 842 -40.13 -15.46 -18.39
CA ASN A 842 -39.76 -15.05 -19.75
C ASN A 842 -38.28 -15.35 -20.06
N LEU A 843 -37.38 -15.10 -19.10
CA LEU A 843 -35.94 -15.35 -19.22
C LEU A 843 -35.64 -16.85 -19.36
N LEU A 844 -36.19 -17.68 -18.47
CA LEU A 844 -36.10 -19.15 -18.55
C LEU A 844 -36.66 -19.66 -19.89
N THR A 845 -37.81 -19.15 -20.33
CA THR A 845 -38.43 -19.50 -21.63
C THR A 845 -37.50 -19.18 -22.82
N ARG A 846 -36.75 -18.06 -22.76
CA ARG A 846 -35.77 -17.68 -23.80
C ARG A 846 -34.57 -18.63 -23.81
N TYR A 847 -33.95 -18.89 -22.66
CA TYR A 847 -32.71 -19.67 -22.55
C TYR A 847 -32.93 -21.18 -22.73
N LEU A 848 -34.02 -21.75 -22.19
CA LEU A 848 -34.31 -23.18 -22.32
C LEU A 848 -35.05 -23.55 -23.61
N ARG A 849 -35.49 -22.56 -24.39
CA ARG A 849 -36.40 -22.72 -25.55
C ARG A 849 -37.71 -23.45 -25.25
N CYS A 850 -38.04 -23.65 -23.96
CA CYS A 850 -39.23 -24.35 -23.50
C CYS A 850 -40.39 -23.36 -23.30
N ARG A 851 -41.51 -23.56 -23.98
CA ARG A 851 -42.73 -22.74 -23.83
C ARG A 851 -43.69 -23.22 -22.75
N ASN A 852 -43.38 -24.35 -22.10
CA ASN A 852 -44.27 -25.05 -21.18
C ASN A 852 -43.82 -24.90 -19.71
N ILE A 853 -43.12 -23.81 -19.38
CA ILE A 853 -42.82 -23.47 -17.99
C ILE A 853 -44.15 -23.08 -17.31
N PRO A 854 -44.46 -23.63 -16.12
CA PRO A 854 -45.69 -23.29 -15.38
C PRO A 854 -45.85 -21.77 -15.17
N PRO A 855 -47.09 -21.27 -15.02
CA PRO A 855 -47.40 -19.86 -14.81
C PRO A 855 -46.77 -19.30 -13.54
#